data_AF-A0A5N3WGK0-F1
#
_entry.id   AF-A0A5N3WGK0-F1
#
_cell.length_a   1.000
_cell.length_b   1.000
_cell.length_c   1.000
_cell.angle_alpha   90.00
_cell.angle_beta   90.00
_cell.angle_gamma   90.00
#
_symmetry.space_group_name_H-M   'P 1'
#
loop_
_entity.id
_entity.type
_entity.pdbx_description
1 polymer ?
#
loop_
_entity_poly.entity_id
_entity_poly.type
_entity_poly.pdbx_seq_one_letter_code
_entity_poly.pdbx_strand_id
1 'polypeptide(L)'
;MAVSARPARAPRGSDKVKKDKAAQTSGPRQGSRMGKLLGFEWTDVSSWERLVTLLNRPTDPASLAVFRFLFGLMMVLDIPQERGLSSLDRRYLDGLDVCRFPLLDALQPLPLDWMYLVYTIMFLGALGMMLGLCYRISCVLFLLPYWYVFLLDKTSWNNHSYLYGLLAFQLTFVDAHHYWSVDGLLSARKRNAHVPLWNYAVLRGQIFIVYFIAGIKKLDADWVEGYSMEYLSRHWLFSPFKLVLSEEMTSLLVVHWCGLLLDLSAGFLLFFDASRPIGFIFVSYFHCMNSQLFSIGMFPYVMLASSPLFCSPEWPRKLVAHCPKKLQELLPLKTAPQPSTSCMYKRSRARGSQKPGLRHQLSTVFTLLYLLEQLFLPYSHFLTQGYNNWTNGLYGYSWDMMVHSRSHQHVKITYRDGRTGELGYLNPGVFTQSRRWKDHADMLKQYATCLSRLLPKYNVTEPQIYFDIWVSINDRFQQRIFDPRVDIVQAAWSPFRRTPWLQPLLMDLSPWRTKLQEIKSSLDNHTEVVFIADFPGLHLENFVSEDLGNTSIQLLQGEVTVELVAEQKNQTLQEGEKMQLPAGEYHKVYTVSSSPSCYMYIYVNTTEVALEQDLAYLQELKEKVENGSETGPLPPELQPLLEGEVKGGPEPTPLVQTFLRRQQRLQEIERRRNAPFHERLVRFLLRKLYIFRRSFLMTCISLRNLALGRPSLEQLAQEVTYANLRPFEPVGEPSPVNTDSSNSNPPEPDSDPVHSEF
;
A
#
# COMPACT_ATOMS: atom_id res chain seq x y z
N MET A 1 -14.99 -53.10 72.52
CA MET A 1 -13.67 -53.72 72.76
C MET A 1 -13.31 -54.58 71.56
N ALA A 2 -12.26 -54.16 70.86
CA ALA A 2 -11.24 -54.87 70.10
C ALA A 2 -11.41 -56.34 69.60
N VAL A 3 -10.77 -56.57 68.44
CA VAL A 3 -10.13 -57.82 67.92
C VAL A 3 -11.08 -58.79 67.18
N SER A 4 -10.82 -59.38 65.99
CA SER A 4 -9.60 -59.68 65.22
C SER A 4 -9.91 -59.82 63.71
N ALA A 5 -8.92 -59.53 62.88
CA ALA A 5 -8.91 -59.71 61.43
C ALA A 5 -7.84 -60.75 60.99
N ARG A 6 -8.22 -61.62 60.03
CA ARG A 6 -7.41 -62.47 59.09
C ARG A 6 -6.49 -63.55 59.69
N PRO A 7 -6.09 -64.63 58.96
CA PRO A 7 -5.89 -64.84 57.49
C PRO A 7 -6.62 -66.13 56.95
N ALA A 8 -6.60 -66.63 55.70
CA ALA A 8 -5.56 -66.74 54.67
C ALA A 8 -6.11 -67.05 53.24
N ARG A 9 -5.18 -66.94 52.27
CA ARG A 9 -5.17 -67.04 50.79
C ARG A 9 -5.98 -68.14 50.03
N ALA A 10 -6.67 -67.68 48.97
CA ALA A 10 -6.63 -68.01 47.51
C ALA A 10 -6.95 -69.44 47.00
N PRO A 11 -7.66 -69.57 45.84
CA PRO A 11 -6.99 -69.45 44.54
C PRO A 11 -7.69 -68.62 43.45
N ARG A 12 -6.91 -68.43 42.37
CA ARG A 12 -7.00 -67.53 41.21
C ARG A 12 -8.16 -67.81 40.22
N GLY A 13 -8.70 -66.74 39.64
CA GLY A 13 -8.49 -66.46 38.21
C GLY A 13 -9.72 -66.26 37.31
N SER A 14 -9.91 -65.01 36.86
CA SER A 14 -10.08 -64.58 35.44
C SER A 14 -11.21 -63.58 35.15
N ASP A 15 -11.15 -62.37 35.72
CA ASP A 15 -11.93 -61.24 35.21
C ASP A 15 -11.15 -60.44 34.15
N LYS A 16 -11.65 -60.51 32.92
CA LYS A 16 -11.19 -59.75 31.76
C LYS A 16 -11.55 -58.27 31.92
N VAL A 17 -10.59 -57.46 32.34
CA VAL A 17 -10.63 -56.00 32.16
C VAL A 17 -10.35 -55.68 30.69
N LYS A 18 -11.37 -55.18 29.97
CA LYS A 18 -11.21 -54.56 28.65
C LYS A 18 -10.33 -53.31 28.79
N LYS A 19 -9.08 -53.44 28.40
CA LYS A 19 -8.14 -52.33 28.23
C LYS A 19 -8.43 -51.67 26.87
N ASP A 20 -9.00 -50.47 26.89
CA ASP A 20 -9.15 -49.66 25.69
C ASP A 20 -7.78 -49.43 25.05
N LYS A 21 -7.58 -50.02 23.88
CA LYS A 21 -6.40 -49.79 23.05
C LYS A 21 -6.51 -48.37 22.48
N ALA A 22 -5.64 -47.50 22.96
CA ALA A 22 -5.26 -46.28 22.26
C ALA A 22 -5.02 -46.62 20.77
N ALA A 23 -5.72 -45.89 19.89
CA ALA A 23 -5.50 -45.97 18.46
C ALA A 23 -4.03 -45.68 18.18
N GLN A 24 -3.29 -46.73 17.81
CA GLN A 24 -1.90 -46.64 17.37
C GLN A 24 -1.85 -45.67 16.18
N THR A 25 -1.33 -44.48 16.45
CA THR A 25 -0.73 -43.61 15.45
C THR A 25 0.32 -44.43 14.71
N SER A 26 0.10 -44.66 13.42
CA SER A 26 1.04 -45.34 12.56
C SER A 26 2.39 -44.62 12.59
N GLY A 27 3.44 -45.30 13.05
CA GLY A 27 4.83 -44.86 12.89
C GLY A 27 5.18 -44.61 11.42
N PRO A 28 6.27 -43.88 11.15
CA PRO A 28 6.58 -43.36 9.82
C PRO A 28 6.81 -44.52 8.86
N ARG A 29 5.90 -44.70 7.90
CA ARG A 29 6.18 -45.49 6.70
C ARG A 29 7.43 -44.90 6.06
N GLN A 30 8.35 -45.75 5.58
CA GLN A 30 9.39 -45.34 4.64
C GLN A 30 8.68 -44.78 3.39
N GLY A 31 8.41 -43.47 3.42
CA GLY A 31 7.72 -42.78 2.33
C GLY A 31 8.65 -42.67 1.13
N SER A 32 8.06 -42.69 -0.06
CA SER A 32 8.74 -42.30 -1.29
C SER A 32 9.46 -40.95 -1.10
N ARG A 33 10.58 -40.73 -1.82
CA ARG A 33 11.34 -39.45 -1.76
C ARG A 33 10.43 -38.25 -1.95
N MET A 34 9.43 -38.40 -2.81
CA MET A 34 8.40 -37.41 -3.09
C MET A 34 7.40 -37.22 -1.95
N GLY A 35 6.91 -38.30 -1.31
CA GLY A 35 6.07 -38.18 -0.12
C GLY A 35 6.77 -37.46 1.03
N LYS A 36 8.11 -37.55 1.12
CA LYS A 36 8.93 -36.80 2.08
C LYS A 36 9.16 -35.33 1.70
N LEU A 37 9.16 -34.99 0.40
CA LEU A 37 9.44 -33.64 -0.11
C LEU A 37 8.17 -32.80 -0.30
N LEU A 38 7.12 -33.40 -0.86
CA LEU A 38 5.87 -32.73 -1.24
C LEU A 38 4.75 -32.94 -0.22
N GLY A 39 4.88 -33.94 0.66
CA GLY A 39 3.84 -34.31 1.62
C GLY A 39 2.62 -35.03 1.02
N PHE A 40 2.68 -35.43 -0.25
CA PHE A 40 1.70 -36.27 -0.96
C PHE A 40 2.36 -37.10 -2.07
N GLU A 41 1.66 -38.12 -2.59
CA GLU A 41 2.14 -38.97 -3.70
C GLU A 41 1.39 -38.68 -5.02
N TRP A 42 1.98 -38.97 -6.19
CA TRP A 42 1.35 -38.81 -7.52
C TRP A 42 0.08 -39.67 -7.62
N THR A 43 0.08 -40.80 -6.92
CA THR A 43 -1.08 -41.66 -6.77
C THR A 43 -2.24 -40.96 -6.08
N ASP A 44 -2.00 -39.98 -5.19
CA ASP A 44 -3.06 -39.23 -4.50
C ASP A 44 -3.77 -38.23 -5.42
N VAL A 45 -3.14 -37.78 -6.52
CA VAL A 45 -3.75 -36.86 -7.51
C VAL A 45 -4.24 -37.55 -8.79
N SER A 46 -3.98 -38.84 -8.95
CA SER A 46 -4.32 -39.63 -10.15
C SER A 46 -5.82 -39.81 -10.44
N SER A 47 -6.71 -39.52 -9.47
CA SER A 47 -8.17 -39.64 -9.66
C SER A 47 -8.91 -38.69 -8.72
N TRP A 48 -10.13 -38.31 -9.11
CA TRP A 48 -10.98 -37.40 -8.34
C TRP A 48 -11.20 -37.86 -6.89
N GLU A 49 -11.55 -39.14 -6.68
CA GLU A 49 -11.79 -39.67 -5.33
C GLU A 49 -10.54 -39.60 -4.43
N ARG A 50 -9.36 -39.83 -5.01
CA ARG A 50 -8.09 -39.74 -4.26
C ARG A 50 -7.72 -38.30 -3.95
N LEU A 51 -7.96 -37.38 -4.87
CA LEU A 51 -7.76 -35.95 -4.64
C LEU A 51 -8.69 -35.43 -3.53
N VAL A 52 -9.97 -35.79 -3.57
CA VAL A 52 -10.94 -35.47 -2.51
C VAL A 52 -10.49 -36.05 -1.17
N THR A 53 -10.00 -37.29 -1.17
CA THR A 53 -9.46 -37.95 0.05
C THR A 53 -8.21 -37.25 0.57
N LEU A 54 -7.31 -36.79 -0.32
CA LEU A 54 -6.08 -36.08 0.03
C LEU A 54 -6.42 -34.73 0.70
N LEU A 55 -7.26 -33.92 0.05
CA LEU A 55 -7.63 -32.59 0.52
C LEU A 55 -8.48 -32.62 1.80
N ASN A 56 -9.19 -33.71 2.06
CA ASN A 56 -9.98 -33.88 3.28
C ASN A 56 -9.28 -34.74 4.35
N ARG A 57 -7.99 -35.08 4.19
CA ARG A 57 -7.24 -35.82 5.21
C ARG A 57 -7.11 -35.02 6.52
N PRO A 58 -7.12 -35.66 7.69
CA PRO A 58 -6.96 -34.98 8.97
C PRO A 58 -5.58 -34.32 9.09
N THR A 59 -5.58 -33.06 9.49
CA THR A 59 -4.39 -32.23 9.72
C THR A 59 -4.51 -31.54 11.08
N ASP A 60 -3.39 -31.30 11.75
CA ASP A 60 -3.36 -30.60 13.04
C ASP A 60 -3.87 -29.15 12.89
N PRO A 61 -4.78 -28.66 13.75
CA PRO A 61 -5.31 -27.29 13.67
C PRO A 61 -4.38 -26.19 14.20
N ALA A 62 -3.25 -26.53 14.84
CA ALA A 62 -2.53 -25.56 15.67
C ALA A 62 -1.96 -24.37 14.89
N SER A 63 -1.24 -24.62 13.78
CA SER A 63 -0.67 -23.55 12.96
C SER A 63 -1.74 -22.62 12.37
N LEU A 64 -2.91 -23.17 12.04
CA LEU A 64 -4.02 -22.41 11.47
C LEU A 64 -4.64 -21.44 12.48
N ALA A 65 -4.72 -21.85 13.75
CA ALA A 65 -5.17 -20.98 14.82
C ALA A 65 -4.18 -19.84 15.10
N VAL A 66 -2.87 -20.10 15.00
CA VAL A 66 -1.86 -19.04 15.11
C VAL A 66 -2.00 -18.05 13.96
N PHE A 67 -2.16 -18.53 12.72
CA PHE A 67 -2.43 -17.65 11.57
C PHE A 67 -3.68 -16.79 11.79
N ARG A 68 -4.80 -17.39 12.21
CA ARG A 68 -6.03 -16.65 12.54
C ARG A 68 -5.79 -15.57 13.61
N PHE A 69 -5.09 -15.92 14.68
CA PHE A 69 -4.79 -14.97 15.75
C PHE A 69 -3.92 -13.80 15.23
N LEU A 70 -2.81 -14.10 14.53
CA LEU A 70 -1.91 -13.07 14.03
C LEU A 70 -2.56 -12.19 12.96
N PHE A 71 -3.30 -12.79 12.01
CA PHE A 71 -4.05 -12.02 11.00
C PHE A 71 -5.11 -11.12 11.65
N GLY A 72 -5.89 -11.66 12.59
CA GLY A 72 -6.88 -10.87 13.33
C GLY A 72 -6.24 -9.73 14.12
N LEU A 73 -5.09 -9.97 14.76
CA LEU A 73 -4.31 -8.93 15.44
C LEU A 73 -3.87 -7.83 14.47
N MET A 74 -3.34 -8.20 13.29
CA MET A 74 -2.96 -7.21 12.28
C MET A 74 -4.16 -6.37 11.84
N MET A 75 -5.34 -6.98 11.65
CA MET A 75 -6.56 -6.23 11.27
C MET A 75 -7.06 -5.32 12.39
N VAL A 76 -6.96 -5.72 13.65
CA VAL A 76 -7.27 -4.86 14.80
C VAL A 76 -6.37 -3.61 14.84
N LEU A 77 -5.12 -3.74 14.41
CA LEU A 77 -4.20 -2.60 14.28
C LEU A 77 -4.44 -1.77 13.00
N ASP A 78 -4.73 -2.43 11.87
CA ASP A 78 -4.97 -1.83 10.55
C ASP A 78 -6.18 -0.89 10.55
N ILE A 79 -7.27 -1.27 11.22
CA ILE A 79 -8.55 -0.54 11.16
C ILE A 79 -8.44 0.91 11.71
N PRO A 80 -7.92 1.14 12.94
CA PRO A 80 -7.68 2.49 13.47
C PRO A 80 -6.68 3.31 12.65
N GLN A 81 -5.65 2.67 12.12
CA GLN A 81 -4.50 3.33 11.53
C GLN A 81 -4.65 3.51 10.02
N GLU A 82 -4.55 2.44 9.24
CA GLU A 82 -4.48 2.48 7.78
C GLU A 82 -5.87 2.63 7.14
N ARG A 83 -6.91 2.00 7.71
CA ARG A 83 -8.30 2.20 7.23
C ARG A 83 -8.92 3.49 7.75
N GLY A 84 -8.24 4.16 8.66
CA GLY A 84 -8.57 5.51 9.09
C GLY A 84 -9.79 5.60 10.01
N LEU A 85 -10.10 4.59 10.84
CA LEU A 85 -11.12 4.77 11.89
C LEU A 85 -10.77 5.96 12.79
N SER A 86 -9.47 6.19 13.03
CA SER A 86 -8.99 7.36 13.78
C SER A 86 -9.09 8.67 13.03
N SER A 87 -9.51 8.72 11.76
CA SER A 87 -9.54 9.92 10.92
C SER A 87 -10.73 9.96 9.94
N LEU A 88 -11.81 9.22 10.22
CA LEU A 88 -12.99 9.11 9.33
C LEU A 88 -13.61 10.45 8.98
N ASP A 89 -13.66 11.37 9.94
CA ASP A 89 -14.14 12.74 9.77
C ASP A 89 -13.37 13.49 8.68
N ARG A 90 -12.06 13.30 8.62
CA ARG A 90 -11.19 13.90 7.59
C ARG A 90 -11.25 13.17 6.26
N ARG A 91 -11.51 11.86 6.28
CA ARG A 91 -11.58 11.03 5.09
C ARG A 91 -12.87 11.25 4.31
N TYR A 92 -14.01 11.28 5.00
CA TYR A 92 -15.32 11.35 4.36
C TYR A 92 -15.85 12.78 4.22
N LEU A 93 -15.32 13.74 4.98
CA LEU A 93 -15.63 15.18 4.86
C LEU A 93 -17.14 15.44 4.81
N ASP A 94 -17.85 15.01 5.86
CA ASP A 94 -19.31 15.07 5.92
C ASP A 94 -19.82 16.50 5.67
N GLY A 95 -20.80 16.63 4.78
CA GLY A 95 -21.39 17.92 4.40
C GLY A 95 -20.63 18.74 3.35
N LEU A 96 -19.47 18.29 2.84
CA LEU A 96 -18.77 18.95 1.73
C LEU A 96 -19.09 18.28 0.38
N ASP A 97 -19.24 19.11 -0.66
CA ASP A 97 -19.41 18.68 -2.04
C ASP A 97 -18.06 18.20 -2.62
N VAL A 98 -17.72 16.94 -2.36
CA VAL A 98 -16.48 16.30 -2.85
C VAL A 98 -16.76 15.20 -3.85
N CYS A 99 -15.93 15.14 -4.88
CA CYS A 99 -15.93 14.08 -5.88
C CYS A 99 -15.26 12.81 -5.34
N ARG A 100 -16.00 11.70 -5.46
CA ARG A 100 -15.60 10.39 -4.98
C ARG A 100 -15.58 9.39 -6.13
N PHE A 101 -14.87 8.28 -5.91
CA PHE A 101 -14.58 7.29 -6.94
C PHE A 101 -15.00 5.88 -6.50
N PRO A 102 -16.30 5.59 -6.32
CA PRO A 102 -16.75 4.25 -5.97
C PRO A 102 -16.59 3.29 -7.16
N LEU A 103 -16.37 2.00 -6.90
CA LEU A 103 -16.31 1.00 -7.98
C LEU A 103 -17.66 0.86 -8.69
N LEU A 104 -18.73 0.86 -7.89
CA LEU A 104 -20.11 0.84 -8.37
C LEU A 104 -20.71 2.22 -8.12
N ASP A 105 -21.15 2.91 -9.16
CA ASP A 105 -21.67 4.28 -9.05
C ASP A 105 -22.87 4.42 -8.10
N ALA A 106 -23.57 3.31 -7.81
CA ALA A 106 -24.66 3.24 -6.84
C ALA A 106 -24.21 3.28 -5.37
N LEU A 107 -22.94 3.01 -5.09
CA LEU A 107 -22.40 3.03 -3.73
C LEU A 107 -22.05 4.45 -3.32
N GLN A 108 -22.58 4.86 -2.18
CA GLN A 108 -22.27 6.14 -1.55
C GLN A 108 -21.96 5.92 -0.07
N PRO A 109 -21.06 6.73 0.52
CA PRO A 109 -20.80 6.64 1.94
C PRO A 109 -22.06 6.98 2.73
N LEU A 110 -22.26 6.29 3.86
CA LEU A 110 -23.30 6.63 4.81
C LEU A 110 -22.93 7.96 5.51
N PRO A 111 -23.90 8.64 6.16
CA PRO A 111 -23.58 9.78 7.01
C PRO A 111 -22.51 9.42 8.05
N LEU A 112 -21.70 10.39 8.47
CA LEU A 112 -20.47 10.13 9.22
C LEU A 112 -20.65 9.25 10.46
N ASP A 113 -21.69 9.50 11.26
CA ASP A 113 -21.94 8.71 12.48
C ASP A 113 -22.23 7.23 12.16
N TRP A 114 -22.93 6.96 11.06
CA TRP A 114 -23.17 5.59 10.57
C TRP A 114 -21.90 4.93 10.04
N MET A 115 -20.99 5.69 9.44
CA MET A 115 -19.67 5.18 9.04
C MET A 115 -18.85 4.74 10.27
N TYR A 116 -18.90 5.47 11.39
CA TYR A 116 -18.29 5.02 12.64
C TYR A 116 -18.90 3.70 13.14
N LEU A 117 -20.22 3.50 13.01
CA LEU A 117 -20.86 2.23 13.35
C LEU A 117 -20.37 1.08 12.44
N VAL A 118 -20.29 1.29 11.13
CA VAL A 118 -19.76 0.30 10.17
C VAL A 118 -18.34 -0.12 10.54
N TYR A 119 -17.46 0.84 10.82
CA TYR A 119 -16.09 0.55 11.24
C TYR A 119 -16.01 -0.12 12.61
N THR A 120 -16.93 0.19 13.54
CA THR A 120 -17.01 -0.49 14.83
C THR A 120 -17.38 -1.96 14.67
N ILE A 121 -18.36 -2.26 13.81
CA ILE A 121 -18.73 -3.64 13.47
C ILE A 121 -17.54 -4.38 12.86
N MET A 122 -16.82 -3.73 11.93
CA MET A 122 -15.60 -4.27 11.34
C MET A 122 -14.54 -4.57 12.39
N PHE A 123 -14.29 -3.65 13.32
CA PHE A 123 -13.31 -3.77 14.39
C PHE A 123 -13.66 -4.91 15.37
N LEU A 124 -14.92 -4.99 15.81
CA LEU A 124 -15.40 -6.08 16.66
C LEU A 124 -15.36 -7.43 15.93
N GLY A 125 -15.63 -7.44 14.62
CA GLY A 125 -15.44 -8.60 13.76
C GLY A 125 -13.98 -9.09 13.75
N ALA A 126 -13.02 -8.17 13.55
CA ALA A 126 -11.59 -8.49 13.60
C ALA A 126 -11.16 -9.02 14.98
N LEU A 127 -11.62 -8.39 16.07
CA LEU A 127 -11.34 -8.83 17.44
C LEU A 127 -11.93 -10.21 17.73
N GLY A 128 -13.19 -10.44 17.35
CA GLY A 128 -13.84 -11.75 17.50
C GLY A 128 -13.16 -12.83 16.66
N MET A 129 -12.69 -12.50 15.46
CA MET A 129 -11.89 -13.37 14.60
C MET A 129 -10.54 -13.72 15.25
N MET A 130 -9.85 -12.72 15.82
CA MET A 130 -8.57 -12.87 16.54
C MET A 130 -8.70 -13.76 17.79
N LEU A 131 -9.81 -13.68 18.51
CA LEU A 131 -10.07 -14.52 19.69
C LEU A 131 -10.72 -15.87 19.34
N GLY A 132 -11.31 -15.98 18.15
CA GLY A 132 -12.09 -17.14 17.74
C GLY A 132 -13.38 -17.27 18.55
N LEU A 133 -14.01 -16.14 18.86
CA LEU A 133 -15.32 -16.03 19.54
C LEU A 133 -16.40 -15.87 18.48
N CYS A 134 -17.42 -16.73 18.49
CA CYS A 134 -18.46 -16.75 17.46
C CYS A 134 -17.85 -16.70 16.05
N TYR A 135 -16.75 -17.44 15.86
CA TYR A 135 -15.75 -17.19 14.82
C TYR A 135 -16.32 -16.94 13.42
N ARG A 136 -17.25 -17.78 12.96
CA ARG A 136 -17.86 -17.64 11.63
C ARG A 136 -18.64 -16.34 11.48
N ILE A 137 -19.37 -15.94 12.51
CA ILE A 137 -20.11 -14.67 12.56
C ILE A 137 -19.12 -13.51 12.60
N SER A 138 -18.08 -13.58 13.44
CA SER A 138 -17.06 -12.54 13.49
C SER A 138 -16.32 -12.35 12.16
N CYS A 139 -16.06 -13.42 11.42
CA CYS A 139 -15.54 -13.32 10.07
C CYS A 139 -16.47 -12.54 9.13
N VAL A 140 -17.79 -12.81 9.17
CA VAL A 140 -18.78 -12.08 8.35
C VAL A 140 -18.90 -10.61 8.79
N LEU A 141 -18.90 -10.35 10.09
CA LEU A 141 -18.94 -8.98 10.66
C LEU A 141 -17.70 -8.16 10.30
N PHE A 142 -16.56 -8.80 10.06
CA PHE A 142 -15.39 -8.15 9.48
C PHE A 142 -15.53 -7.99 7.95
N LEU A 143 -15.85 -9.08 7.26
CA LEU A 143 -15.78 -9.20 5.80
C LEU A 143 -16.75 -8.25 5.09
N LEU A 144 -18.00 -8.14 5.55
CA LEU A 144 -19.00 -7.33 4.86
C LEU A 144 -18.69 -5.82 4.93
N PRO A 145 -18.45 -5.23 6.13
CA PRO A 145 -17.96 -3.85 6.21
C PRO A 145 -16.66 -3.63 5.46
N TYR A 146 -15.72 -4.59 5.51
CA TYR A 146 -14.44 -4.48 4.83
C TYR A 146 -14.62 -4.29 3.32
N TRP A 147 -15.40 -5.16 2.67
CA TRP A 147 -15.67 -5.03 1.24
C TRP A 147 -16.51 -3.81 0.90
N TYR A 148 -17.45 -3.41 1.77
CA TYR A 148 -18.19 -2.16 1.58
C TYR A 148 -17.24 -0.95 1.55
N VAL A 149 -16.38 -0.80 2.56
CA VAL A 149 -15.38 0.29 2.63
C VAL A 149 -14.40 0.22 1.47
N PHE A 150 -13.96 -0.98 1.09
CA PHE A 150 -13.11 -1.18 -0.07
C PHE A 150 -13.81 -0.67 -1.34
N LEU A 151 -15.05 -1.09 -1.62
CA LEU A 151 -15.77 -0.73 -2.85
C LEU A 151 -16.18 0.76 -2.92
N LEU A 152 -16.26 1.46 -1.80
CA LEU A 152 -16.61 2.89 -1.73
C LEU A 152 -15.58 3.82 -2.36
N ASP A 153 -14.30 3.45 -2.35
CA ASP A 153 -13.23 4.35 -2.77
C ASP A 153 -12.09 3.59 -3.44
N LYS A 154 -12.14 3.59 -4.78
CA LYS A 154 -11.13 3.04 -5.67
C LYS A 154 -9.75 3.67 -5.50
N THR A 155 -9.68 4.93 -5.09
CA THR A 155 -8.39 5.65 -5.06
C THR A 155 -7.45 5.09 -4.00
N SER A 156 -8.03 4.58 -2.90
CA SER A 156 -7.32 3.95 -1.79
C SER A 156 -6.95 2.48 -2.01
N TRP A 157 -7.17 1.92 -3.21
CA TRP A 157 -6.95 0.49 -3.46
C TRP A 157 -5.48 0.16 -3.68
N ASN A 158 -5.05 -0.96 -3.11
CA ASN A 158 -3.76 -1.55 -3.40
C ASN A 158 -3.86 -3.08 -3.35
N ASN A 159 -2.88 -3.77 -3.94
CA ASN A 159 -2.80 -5.24 -4.00
C ASN A 159 -2.97 -5.88 -2.61
N HIS A 160 -2.43 -5.24 -1.57
CA HIS A 160 -2.47 -5.76 -0.20
C HIS A 160 -3.86 -5.68 0.44
N SER A 161 -4.59 -4.60 0.19
CA SER A 161 -5.97 -4.44 0.63
C SER A 161 -6.86 -5.51 0.01
N TYR A 162 -6.67 -5.77 -1.29
CA TYR A 162 -7.35 -6.88 -1.95
C TYR A 162 -7.01 -8.23 -1.29
N LEU A 163 -5.73 -8.50 -1.02
CA LEU A 163 -5.29 -9.71 -0.31
C LEU A 163 -5.96 -9.88 1.05
N TYR A 164 -6.13 -8.82 1.84
CA TYR A 164 -6.77 -8.93 3.16
C TYR A 164 -8.24 -9.34 3.04
N GLY A 165 -8.95 -8.77 2.07
CA GLY A 165 -10.33 -9.16 1.74
C GLY A 165 -10.42 -10.64 1.35
N LEU A 166 -9.48 -11.13 0.53
CA LEU A 166 -9.39 -12.54 0.14
C LEU A 166 -9.08 -13.48 1.32
N LEU A 167 -8.11 -13.13 2.17
CA LEU A 167 -7.76 -13.94 3.34
C LEU A 167 -8.93 -13.98 4.35
N ALA A 168 -9.63 -12.87 4.55
CA ALA A 168 -10.83 -12.83 5.38
C ALA A 168 -11.98 -13.64 4.80
N PHE A 169 -12.17 -13.61 3.48
CA PHE A 169 -13.12 -14.46 2.78
C PHE A 169 -12.79 -15.94 3.01
N GLN A 170 -11.54 -16.35 2.81
CA GLN A 170 -11.10 -17.73 3.04
C GLN A 170 -11.28 -18.17 4.50
N LEU A 171 -10.92 -17.31 5.47
CA LEU A 171 -11.13 -17.56 6.90
C LEU A 171 -12.62 -17.78 7.22
N THR A 172 -13.54 -17.13 6.49
CA THR A 172 -14.98 -17.36 6.67
C THR A 172 -15.38 -18.80 6.41
N PHE A 173 -14.65 -19.55 5.55
CA PHE A 173 -14.94 -20.95 5.20
C PHE A 173 -14.08 -21.98 5.96
N VAL A 174 -12.89 -21.60 6.39
CA VAL A 174 -11.92 -22.48 7.06
C VAL A 174 -12.25 -22.75 8.53
N ASP A 175 -11.84 -23.91 9.07
CA ASP A 175 -12.08 -24.31 10.46
C ASP A 175 -10.97 -23.81 11.45
N ALA A 176 -10.54 -22.54 11.35
CA ALA A 176 -9.45 -22.00 12.19
C ALA A 176 -9.82 -21.80 13.68
N HIS A 177 -11.08 -22.04 14.02
CA HIS A 177 -11.62 -21.98 15.38
C HIS A 177 -11.54 -23.32 16.13
N HIS A 178 -11.00 -24.38 15.53
CA HIS A 178 -10.87 -25.68 16.19
C HIS A 178 -9.69 -25.76 17.17
N TYR A 179 -8.86 -24.71 17.28
CA TYR A 179 -7.76 -24.65 18.24
C TYR A 179 -7.53 -23.23 18.73
N TRP A 180 -7.06 -23.11 19.97
CA TRP A 180 -6.75 -21.84 20.65
C TRP A 180 -7.79 -20.74 20.41
N SER A 181 -9.07 -21.07 20.66
CA SER A 181 -10.22 -20.21 20.39
C SER A 181 -11.20 -20.21 21.56
N VAL A 182 -11.95 -19.12 21.72
CA VAL A 182 -13.05 -19.06 22.70
C VAL A 182 -14.16 -20.05 22.35
N ASP A 183 -14.47 -20.23 21.06
CA ASP A 183 -15.40 -21.27 20.57
C ASP A 183 -15.06 -22.69 21.06
N GLY A 184 -13.77 -23.02 21.12
CA GLY A 184 -13.29 -24.29 21.64
C GLY A 184 -13.43 -24.42 23.16
N LEU A 185 -13.42 -23.30 23.90
CA LEU A 185 -13.72 -23.30 25.33
C LEU A 185 -15.22 -23.50 25.59
N LEU A 186 -16.07 -22.95 24.73
CA LEU A 186 -17.53 -23.04 24.82
C LEU A 186 -18.08 -24.39 24.33
N SER A 187 -17.39 -25.09 23.43
CA SER A 187 -17.86 -26.36 22.85
C SER A 187 -16.75 -27.41 22.77
N ALA A 188 -16.91 -28.47 23.55
CA ALA A 188 -15.98 -29.61 23.59
C ALA A 188 -15.78 -30.28 22.21
N ARG A 189 -16.79 -30.26 21.33
CA ARG A 189 -16.68 -30.82 19.96
C ARG A 189 -15.70 -30.07 19.07
N LYS A 190 -15.56 -28.75 19.27
CA LYS A 190 -14.67 -27.88 18.49
C LYS A 190 -13.27 -27.85 19.08
N ARG A 191 -13.15 -28.08 20.39
CA ARG A 191 -11.91 -27.94 21.15
C ARG A 191 -10.82 -28.89 20.65
N ASN A 192 -9.72 -28.35 20.12
CA ASN A 192 -8.57 -29.12 19.69
C ASN A 192 -8.94 -30.26 18.72
N ALA A 193 -9.79 -29.99 17.72
CA ALA A 193 -10.24 -30.98 16.75
C ALA A 193 -9.45 -30.89 15.43
N HIS A 194 -9.26 -32.03 14.74
CA HIS A 194 -8.61 -32.04 13.42
C HIS A 194 -9.33 -31.13 12.41
N VAL A 195 -8.57 -30.65 11.44
CA VAL A 195 -9.07 -29.89 10.29
C VAL A 195 -8.66 -30.57 8.98
N PRO A 196 -9.47 -30.50 7.92
CA PRO A 196 -9.10 -31.05 6.62
C PRO A 196 -7.95 -30.24 5.99
N LEU A 197 -7.10 -30.91 5.20
CA LEU A 197 -5.92 -30.31 4.56
C LEU A 197 -6.25 -29.10 3.67
N TRP A 198 -7.42 -29.08 3.01
CA TRP A 198 -7.82 -27.99 2.13
C TRP A 198 -7.83 -26.62 2.82
N ASN A 199 -8.05 -26.59 4.15
CA ASN A 199 -7.96 -25.36 4.95
C ASN A 199 -6.58 -24.70 4.85
N TYR A 200 -5.52 -25.51 4.80
CA TYR A 200 -4.16 -25.03 4.57
C TYR A 200 -3.89 -24.78 3.09
N ALA A 201 -4.43 -25.64 2.20
CA ALA A 201 -4.17 -25.55 0.77
C ALA A 201 -4.65 -24.22 0.18
N VAL A 202 -5.85 -23.76 0.55
CA VAL A 202 -6.40 -22.50 0.03
C VAL A 202 -5.59 -21.28 0.48
N LEU A 203 -5.25 -21.21 1.78
CA LEU A 203 -4.49 -20.10 2.36
C LEU A 203 -3.03 -20.07 1.87
N ARG A 204 -2.35 -21.22 1.87
CA ARG A 204 -0.98 -21.34 1.35
C ARG A 204 -0.94 -21.06 -0.15
N GLY A 205 -1.94 -21.55 -0.88
CA GLY A 205 -2.09 -21.30 -2.31
C GLY A 205 -2.25 -19.83 -2.63
N GLN A 206 -3.08 -19.08 -1.88
CA GLN A 206 -3.21 -17.63 -2.06
C GLN A 206 -1.86 -16.92 -1.87
N ILE A 207 -1.16 -17.17 -0.76
CA ILE A 207 0.12 -16.51 -0.49
C ILE A 207 1.17 -16.90 -1.53
N PHE A 208 1.18 -18.15 -1.97
CA PHE A 208 2.04 -18.61 -3.06
C PHE A 208 1.75 -17.85 -4.37
N ILE A 209 0.48 -17.70 -4.74
CA ILE A 209 0.05 -17.01 -5.97
C ILE A 209 0.51 -15.55 -5.94
N VAL A 210 0.38 -14.86 -4.80
CA VAL A 210 0.84 -13.46 -4.67
C VAL A 210 2.33 -13.33 -5.01
N TYR A 211 3.20 -14.14 -4.40
CA TYR A 211 4.63 -14.10 -4.72
C TYR A 211 4.90 -14.47 -6.17
N PHE A 212 4.34 -15.60 -6.62
CA PHE A 212 4.66 -16.13 -7.94
C PHE A 212 4.19 -15.20 -9.07
N ILE A 213 2.98 -14.65 -8.99
CA ILE A 213 2.47 -13.70 -9.98
C ILE A 213 3.22 -12.37 -9.89
N ALA A 214 3.56 -11.87 -8.70
CA ALA A 214 4.40 -10.68 -8.56
C ALA A 214 5.76 -10.86 -9.24
N GLY A 215 6.37 -12.05 -9.10
CA GLY A 215 7.59 -12.41 -9.80
C GLY A 215 7.42 -12.47 -11.32
N ILE A 216 6.31 -13.04 -11.81
CA ILE A 216 6.01 -13.05 -13.25
C ILE A 216 5.82 -11.64 -13.79
N LYS A 217 5.12 -10.75 -13.05
CA LYS A 217 4.92 -9.36 -13.46
C LYS A 217 6.22 -8.55 -13.48
N LYS A 218 7.23 -8.94 -12.69
CA LYS A 218 8.58 -8.38 -12.72
C LYS A 218 9.47 -8.89 -13.87
N LEU A 219 8.97 -9.78 -14.71
CA LEU A 219 9.62 -10.11 -15.99
C LEU A 219 9.39 -9.03 -17.07
N ASP A 220 8.67 -7.96 -16.73
CA ASP A 220 8.55 -6.77 -17.57
C ASP A 220 9.93 -6.19 -17.91
N ALA A 221 10.07 -5.68 -19.14
CA ALA A 221 11.33 -5.13 -19.64
C ALA A 221 11.84 -3.99 -18.76
N ASP A 222 10.95 -3.10 -18.28
CA ASP A 222 11.36 -1.96 -17.45
C ASP A 222 11.92 -2.42 -16.09
N TRP A 223 11.46 -3.55 -15.56
CA TRP A 223 12.01 -4.10 -14.32
C TRP A 223 13.34 -4.81 -14.58
N VAL A 224 13.42 -5.64 -15.61
CA VAL A 224 14.63 -6.43 -15.92
C VAL A 224 15.81 -5.53 -16.29
N GLU A 225 15.54 -4.40 -16.96
CA GLU A 225 16.54 -3.41 -17.38
C GLU A 225 16.90 -2.41 -16.27
N GLY A 226 16.16 -2.38 -15.16
CA GLY A 226 16.48 -1.53 -14.01
C GLY A 226 15.89 -0.12 -14.04
N TYR A 227 14.92 0.15 -14.92
CA TYR A 227 14.23 1.45 -15.04
C TYR A 227 13.08 1.63 -14.06
N SER A 228 12.68 0.58 -13.35
CA SER A 228 11.68 0.68 -12.29
C SER A 228 12.34 1.22 -11.02
N MET A 229 11.69 2.06 -10.22
CA MET A 229 12.20 2.42 -8.89
C MET A 229 13.70 2.82 -8.84
N GLU A 230 14.20 3.53 -9.87
CA GLU A 230 15.63 3.71 -10.14
C GLU A 230 16.42 4.23 -8.92
N TYR A 231 15.84 5.21 -8.21
CA TYR A 231 16.44 5.88 -7.06
C TYR A 231 16.45 5.04 -5.76
N LEU A 232 15.83 3.86 -5.75
CA LEU A 232 15.70 3.07 -4.52
C LEU A 232 17.05 2.60 -3.96
N SER A 233 18.04 2.37 -4.83
CA SER A 233 19.40 1.95 -4.46
C SER A 233 20.18 3.03 -3.69
N ARG A 234 19.74 4.30 -3.74
CA ARG A 234 20.35 5.40 -2.98
C ARG A 234 20.13 5.25 -1.47
N HIS A 235 19.02 4.63 -1.08
CA HIS A 235 18.63 4.48 0.31
C HIS A 235 19.73 3.76 1.14
N TRP A 236 19.92 4.20 2.40
CA TRP A 236 21.02 3.75 3.27
C TRP A 236 21.08 2.24 3.50
N LEU A 237 19.95 1.53 3.35
CA LEU A 237 19.85 0.08 3.45
C LEU A 237 20.74 -0.64 2.42
N PHE A 238 21.01 0.00 1.29
CA PHE A 238 21.84 -0.55 0.22
C PHE A 238 23.31 -0.11 0.31
N SER A 239 23.67 0.79 1.22
CA SER A 239 25.05 1.27 1.40
C SER A 239 26.10 0.16 1.58
N PRO A 240 25.82 -0.97 2.27
CA PRO A 240 26.79 -2.08 2.34
C PRO A 240 27.14 -2.67 0.96
N PHE A 241 26.19 -2.72 0.02
CA PHE A 241 26.44 -3.22 -1.33
C PHE A 241 27.25 -2.22 -2.17
N LYS A 242 27.05 -0.92 -1.91
CA LYS A 242 27.77 0.18 -2.57
C LYS A 242 29.26 0.25 -2.21
N LEU A 243 29.73 -0.53 -1.23
CA LEU A 243 31.16 -0.70 -0.94
C LEU A 243 31.89 -1.52 -2.02
N VAL A 244 31.14 -2.32 -2.79
CA VAL A 244 31.69 -3.26 -3.79
C VAL A 244 31.10 -3.02 -5.19
N LEU A 245 29.88 -2.51 -5.28
CA LEU A 245 29.15 -2.25 -6.51
C LEU A 245 28.93 -0.75 -6.71
N SER A 246 28.84 -0.29 -7.96
CA SER A 246 28.33 1.06 -8.24
C SER A 246 26.86 1.19 -7.86
N GLU A 247 26.36 2.41 -7.77
CA GLU A 247 24.94 2.68 -7.49
C GLU A 247 24.02 2.04 -8.54
N GLU A 248 24.35 2.20 -9.82
CA GLU A 248 23.64 1.61 -10.95
C GLU A 248 23.63 0.07 -10.88
N MET A 249 24.79 -0.55 -10.64
CA MET A 249 24.89 -2.01 -10.51
C MET A 249 24.18 -2.53 -9.27
N THR A 250 24.17 -1.75 -8.19
CA THR A 250 23.37 -2.07 -7.00
C THR A 250 21.89 -2.02 -7.32
N SER A 251 21.42 -1.01 -8.06
CA SER A 251 20.03 -0.93 -8.53
C SER A 251 19.67 -2.13 -9.41
N LEU A 252 20.46 -2.41 -10.45
CA LEU A 252 20.16 -3.49 -11.38
C LEU A 252 20.24 -4.88 -10.71
N LEU A 253 21.35 -5.21 -10.04
CA LEU A 253 21.56 -6.56 -9.53
C LEU A 253 20.82 -6.82 -8.20
N VAL A 254 20.88 -5.88 -7.27
CA VAL A 254 20.36 -6.08 -5.91
C VAL A 254 18.89 -5.69 -5.79
N VAL A 255 18.47 -4.57 -6.36
CA VAL A 255 17.05 -4.16 -6.27
C VAL A 255 16.22 -4.97 -7.26
N HIS A 256 16.59 -4.96 -8.54
CA HIS A 256 15.76 -5.55 -9.59
C HIS A 256 15.90 -7.05 -9.71
N TRP A 257 17.11 -7.57 -9.97
CA TRP A 257 17.31 -9.00 -10.20
C TRP A 257 17.09 -9.85 -8.95
N CYS A 258 17.65 -9.47 -7.80
CA CYS A 258 17.35 -10.19 -6.55
C CYS A 258 15.87 -10.05 -6.15
N GLY A 259 15.23 -8.90 -6.37
CA GLY A 259 13.80 -8.72 -6.14
C GLY A 259 12.94 -9.65 -7.01
N LEU A 260 13.24 -9.72 -8.31
CA LEU A 260 12.60 -10.63 -9.27
C LEU A 260 12.78 -12.10 -8.88
N LEU A 261 14.03 -12.52 -8.64
CA LEU A 261 14.35 -13.90 -8.28
C LEU A 261 13.70 -14.30 -6.96
N LEU A 262 13.67 -13.40 -5.97
CA LEU A 262 13.01 -13.67 -4.71
C LEU A 262 11.51 -13.85 -4.90
N ASP A 263 10.82 -12.95 -5.60
CA ASP A 263 9.37 -13.07 -5.79
C ASP A 263 9.00 -14.35 -6.57
N LEU A 264 9.74 -14.68 -7.64
CA LEU A 264 9.53 -15.91 -8.41
C LEU A 264 9.78 -17.19 -7.58
N SER A 265 10.73 -17.16 -6.65
CA SER A 265 11.15 -18.35 -5.90
C SER A 265 10.53 -18.48 -4.50
N ALA A 266 10.08 -17.38 -3.88
CA ALA A 266 9.65 -17.32 -2.48
C ALA A 266 8.54 -18.33 -2.17
N GLY A 267 7.53 -18.42 -3.04
CA GLY A 267 6.44 -19.39 -2.92
C GLY A 267 6.98 -20.83 -2.87
N PHE A 268 7.88 -21.20 -3.78
CA PHE A 268 8.49 -22.53 -3.82
C PHE A 268 9.41 -22.79 -2.62
N LEU A 269 10.23 -21.81 -2.25
CA LEU A 269 11.14 -21.89 -1.12
C LEU A 269 10.39 -22.18 0.17
N LEU A 270 9.27 -21.48 0.43
CA LEU A 270 8.44 -21.70 1.62
C LEU A 270 7.66 -23.02 1.59
N PHE A 271 7.24 -23.47 0.40
CA PHE A 271 6.39 -24.64 0.26
C PHE A 271 7.12 -25.94 0.63
N PHE A 272 8.33 -26.17 0.11
CA PHE A 272 9.06 -27.42 0.35
C PHE A 272 9.78 -27.44 1.70
N ASP A 273 9.66 -28.57 2.43
CA ASP A 273 10.26 -28.73 3.76
C ASP A 273 11.77 -28.46 3.79
N ALA A 274 12.49 -28.87 2.73
CA ALA A 274 13.94 -28.75 2.65
C ALA A 274 14.42 -27.31 2.43
N SER A 275 13.71 -26.51 1.62
CA SER A 275 14.06 -25.13 1.31
C SER A 275 13.45 -24.11 2.28
N ARG A 276 12.44 -24.50 3.05
CA ARG A 276 11.67 -23.60 3.90
C ARG A 276 12.52 -22.73 4.83
N PRO A 277 13.53 -23.25 5.55
CA PRO A 277 14.35 -22.40 6.43
C PRO A 277 15.04 -21.26 5.66
N ILE A 278 15.53 -21.54 4.45
CA ILE A 278 16.14 -20.55 3.56
C ILE A 278 15.09 -19.54 3.12
N GLY A 279 13.90 -20.01 2.71
CA GLY A 279 12.77 -19.15 2.37
C GLY A 279 12.37 -18.21 3.50
N PHE A 280 12.33 -18.68 4.76
CA PHE A 280 12.03 -17.83 5.91
C PHE A 280 13.03 -16.70 6.10
N ILE A 281 14.33 -16.96 5.93
CA ILE A 281 15.36 -15.93 6.07
C ILE A 281 15.15 -14.83 5.03
N PHE A 282 15.09 -15.20 3.74
CA PHE A 282 14.97 -14.22 2.66
C PHE A 282 13.64 -13.48 2.64
N VAL A 283 12.52 -14.19 2.82
CA VAL A 283 11.19 -13.57 2.86
C VAL A 283 11.05 -12.65 4.07
N SER A 284 11.57 -13.04 5.24
CA SER A 284 11.50 -12.17 6.41
C SER A 284 12.36 -10.93 6.25
N TYR A 285 13.59 -11.10 5.72
CA TYR A 285 14.47 -9.98 5.41
C TYR A 285 13.81 -8.99 4.42
N PHE A 286 13.23 -9.51 3.33
CA PHE A 286 12.54 -8.70 2.32
C PHE A 286 11.38 -7.90 2.90
N HIS A 287 10.52 -8.50 3.71
CA HIS A 287 9.41 -7.76 4.33
C HIS A 287 9.89 -6.77 5.39
N CYS A 288 10.90 -7.11 6.18
CA CYS A 288 11.52 -6.14 7.08
C CYS A 288 12.09 -4.94 6.30
N MET A 289 12.78 -5.18 5.19
CA MET A 289 13.31 -4.14 4.32
C MET A 289 12.19 -3.29 3.72
N ASN A 290 11.14 -3.91 3.18
CA ASN A 290 9.98 -3.19 2.63
C ASN A 290 9.27 -2.34 3.67
N SER A 291 9.22 -2.77 4.93
CA SER A 291 8.64 -1.98 6.02
C SER A 291 9.41 -0.68 6.33
N GLN A 292 10.67 -0.60 5.90
CA GLN A 292 11.51 0.58 6.05
C GLN A 292 11.59 1.42 4.77
N LEU A 293 11.61 0.77 3.60
CA LEU A 293 11.70 1.41 2.29
C LEU A 293 10.39 2.05 1.85
N PHE A 294 9.26 1.40 2.13
CA PHE A 294 7.98 1.77 1.57
C PHE A 294 6.94 2.01 2.65
N SER A 295 6.11 3.02 2.43
CA SER A 295 4.96 3.32 3.30
C SER A 295 3.71 2.55 2.85
N ILE A 296 3.83 1.24 2.63
CA ILE A 296 2.77 0.34 2.10
C ILE A 296 1.86 -0.26 3.19
N GLY A 297 1.70 0.47 4.30
CA GLY A 297 0.83 0.11 5.42
C GLY A 297 1.19 -1.23 6.08
N MET A 298 0.16 -2.00 6.47
CA MET A 298 0.32 -3.24 7.24
C MET A 298 0.89 -4.44 6.47
N PHE A 299 1.17 -4.29 5.17
CA PHE A 299 1.47 -5.44 4.30
C PHE A 299 2.65 -6.28 4.73
N PRO A 300 3.84 -5.69 4.99
CA PRO A 300 5.00 -6.50 5.34
C PRO A 300 4.76 -7.30 6.62
N TYR A 301 4.03 -6.72 7.58
CA TYR A 301 3.67 -7.37 8.84
C TYR A 301 2.65 -8.50 8.65
N VAL A 302 1.66 -8.33 7.76
CA VAL A 302 0.70 -9.39 7.42
C VAL A 302 1.42 -10.55 6.72
N MET A 303 2.36 -10.26 5.82
CA MET A 303 3.13 -11.31 5.15
C MET A 303 4.02 -12.07 6.15
N LEU A 304 4.73 -11.36 7.05
CA LEU A 304 5.48 -11.98 8.14
C LEU A 304 4.58 -12.83 9.05
N ALA A 305 3.38 -12.35 9.39
CA ALA A 305 2.38 -13.07 10.17
C ALA A 305 1.83 -14.31 9.44
N SER A 306 1.85 -14.32 8.10
CA SER A 306 1.40 -15.43 7.27
C SER A 306 2.47 -16.52 7.09
N SER A 307 3.77 -16.19 7.13
CA SER A 307 4.87 -17.14 6.90
C SER A 307 4.82 -18.39 7.78
N PRO A 308 4.50 -18.32 9.10
CA PRO A 308 4.36 -19.51 9.96
C PRO A 308 3.31 -20.53 9.48
N LEU A 309 2.38 -20.12 8.61
CA LEU A 309 1.41 -21.03 8.00
C LEU A 309 2.08 -22.13 7.16
N PHE A 310 3.27 -21.86 6.59
CA PHE A 310 4.02 -22.82 5.78
C PHE A 310 4.76 -23.87 6.60
N CYS A 311 5.01 -23.62 7.89
CA CYS A 311 5.65 -24.58 8.80
C CYS A 311 4.81 -25.86 9.02
N SER A 312 5.42 -26.87 9.67
CA SER A 312 4.71 -28.11 10.03
C SER A 312 3.45 -27.78 10.86
N PRO A 313 2.25 -28.30 10.56
CA PRO A 313 1.01 -27.89 11.24
C PRO A 313 1.03 -27.95 12.78
N GLU A 314 1.84 -28.85 13.34
CA GLU A 314 2.07 -29.07 14.77
C GLU A 314 3.14 -28.16 15.43
N TRP A 315 3.80 -27.27 14.67
CA TRP A 315 4.89 -26.44 15.17
C TRP A 315 4.53 -25.63 16.43
N PRO A 316 3.31 -25.07 16.59
CA PRO A 316 3.00 -24.28 17.79
C PRO A 316 3.01 -25.15 19.04
N ARG A 317 2.59 -26.42 18.94
CA ARG A 317 2.62 -27.35 20.08
C ARG A 317 4.04 -27.66 20.50
N LYS A 318 4.94 -27.86 19.51
CA LYS A 318 6.37 -28.05 19.75
C LYS A 318 6.97 -26.83 20.44
N LEU A 319 6.63 -25.61 20.01
CA LEU A 319 7.10 -24.39 20.66
C LEU A 319 6.61 -24.30 22.11
N VAL A 320 5.30 -24.48 22.34
CA VAL A 320 4.69 -24.47 23.69
C VAL A 320 5.29 -25.56 24.60
N ALA A 321 5.74 -26.69 24.04
CA ALA A 321 6.42 -27.73 24.80
C ALA A 321 7.74 -27.25 25.43
N HIS A 322 8.46 -26.33 24.78
CA HIS A 322 9.73 -25.78 25.25
C HIS A 322 9.59 -24.56 26.18
N CYS A 323 8.40 -23.96 26.29
CA CYS A 323 8.16 -22.80 27.15
C CYS A 323 8.20 -23.16 28.66
N PRO A 324 8.49 -22.21 29.58
CA PRO A 324 8.45 -22.44 31.03
C PRO A 324 7.06 -22.88 31.52
N LYS A 325 6.98 -23.74 32.55
CA LYS A 325 5.70 -24.31 33.06
C LYS A 325 4.63 -23.26 33.37
N LYS A 326 4.99 -22.11 33.96
CA LYS A 326 4.05 -21.00 34.24
C LYS A 326 3.41 -20.43 32.97
N LEU A 327 4.16 -20.37 31.87
CA LEU A 327 3.64 -19.89 30.59
C LEU A 327 2.79 -20.97 29.88
N GLN A 328 3.04 -22.25 30.16
CA GLN A 328 2.26 -23.36 29.60
C GLN A 328 0.81 -23.38 30.10
N GLU A 329 0.52 -22.78 31.26
CA GLU A 329 -0.85 -22.63 31.78
C GLU A 329 -1.66 -21.59 30.98
N LEU A 330 -0.99 -20.59 30.39
CA LEU A 330 -1.58 -19.54 29.57
C LEU A 330 -1.62 -19.90 28.07
N LEU A 331 -0.77 -20.84 27.64
CA LEU A 331 -0.60 -21.26 26.24
C LEU A 331 -1.52 -22.44 25.87
N PRO A 332 -1.82 -22.65 24.57
CA PRO A 332 -2.80 -23.64 24.15
C PRO A 332 -2.36 -25.10 24.34
N LEU A 333 -3.37 -26.00 24.31
CA LEU A 333 -3.25 -27.43 24.62
C LEU A 333 -2.13 -28.15 23.83
N LYS A 334 -1.24 -28.84 24.54
CA LYS A 334 -0.21 -29.70 23.94
C LYS A 334 -0.74 -31.03 23.41
N THR A 335 -1.94 -31.43 23.84
CA THR A 335 -2.51 -32.76 23.54
C THR A 335 -2.81 -32.92 22.05
N ALA A 336 -2.66 -34.15 21.55
CA ALA A 336 -3.00 -34.46 20.17
C ALA A 336 -4.47 -34.11 19.85
N PRO A 337 -4.77 -33.65 18.63
CA PRO A 337 -6.12 -33.26 18.26
C PRO A 337 -7.08 -34.45 18.23
N GLN A 338 -8.33 -34.21 18.62
CA GLN A 338 -9.39 -35.21 18.57
C GLN A 338 -9.97 -35.37 17.14
N PRO A 339 -10.59 -36.51 16.80
CA PRO A 339 -11.21 -36.70 15.50
C PRO A 339 -12.31 -35.69 15.20
N SER A 340 -12.40 -35.23 13.95
CA SER A 340 -13.43 -34.30 13.48
C SER A 340 -14.30 -34.94 12.40
N THR A 341 -15.59 -34.61 12.40
CA THR A 341 -16.53 -35.04 11.35
C THR A 341 -16.27 -34.38 10.00
N SER A 342 -15.45 -33.31 9.93
CA SER A 342 -15.07 -32.65 8.68
C SER A 342 -13.90 -33.31 7.94
N CYS A 343 -13.29 -34.36 8.52
CA CYS A 343 -12.10 -35.02 7.97
C CYS A 343 -12.42 -36.45 7.52
N MET A 344 -11.67 -36.92 6.50
CA MET A 344 -11.67 -38.29 6.02
C MET A 344 -10.49 -39.07 6.58
N TYR A 345 -10.79 -40.12 7.36
CA TYR A 345 -9.78 -40.98 7.97
C TYR A 345 -9.53 -42.21 7.09
N LYS A 346 -8.27 -42.47 6.73
CA LYS A 346 -7.88 -43.75 6.10
C LYS A 346 -8.09 -44.87 7.14
N ARG A 347 -9.11 -45.70 6.97
CA ARG A 347 -9.33 -46.88 7.83
C ARG A 347 -8.28 -47.97 7.54
N SER A 348 -7.90 -48.72 8.58
CA SER A 348 -7.15 -49.97 8.44
C SER A 348 -7.94 -50.97 7.58
N ARG A 349 -7.23 -51.81 6.82
CA ARG A 349 -7.70 -52.73 5.76
C ARG A 349 -8.94 -53.62 6.08
N ALA A 350 -9.42 -53.66 7.33
CA ALA A 350 -10.49 -54.55 7.79
C ALA A 350 -11.93 -54.01 7.70
N ARG A 351 -12.15 -52.71 7.40
CA ARG A 351 -13.49 -52.15 7.11
C ARG A 351 -13.36 -51.14 5.98
N GLY A 352 -14.14 -51.32 4.92
CA GLY A 352 -14.02 -50.65 3.61
C GLY A 352 -13.81 -49.13 3.64
N SER A 353 -13.29 -48.59 2.54
CA SER A 353 -13.03 -47.16 2.35
C SER A 353 -14.30 -46.33 2.61
N GLN A 354 -14.20 -45.28 3.43
CA GLN A 354 -15.28 -44.30 3.52
C GLN A 354 -15.40 -43.61 2.17
N LYS A 355 -16.56 -43.72 1.52
CA LYS A 355 -16.84 -42.94 0.31
C LYS A 355 -16.91 -41.45 0.66
N PRO A 356 -16.35 -40.57 -0.19
CA PRO A 356 -16.42 -39.13 0.05
C PRO A 356 -17.86 -38.65 -0.04
N GLY A 357 -18.39 -38.09 1.06
CA GLY A 357 -19.68 -37.41 1.06
C GLY A 357 -19.67 -36.08 0.31
N LEU A 358 -20.86 -35.54 0.03
CA LEU A 358 -21.07 -34.30 -0.74
C LEU A 358 -20.25 -33.11 -0.21
N ARG A 359 -20.17 -32.93 1.12
CA ARG A 359 -19.39 -31.85 1.74
C ARG A 359 -17.90 -31.91 1.37
N HIS A 360 -17.31 -33.10 1.30
CA HIS A 360 -15.89 -33.27 0.94
C HIS A 360 -15.65 -33.00 -0.54
N GLN A 361 -16.63 -33.33 -1.38
CA GLN A 361 -16.58 -33.00 -2.81
C GLN A 361 -16.68 -31.48 -3.00
N LEU A 362 -17.66 -30.83 -2.36
CA LEU A 362 -17.84 -29.38 -2.43
C LEU A 362 -16.63 -28.60 -1.92
N SER A 363 -15.99 -29.02 -0.82
CA SER A 363 -14.77 -28.37 -0.33
C SER A 363 -13.61 -28.49 -1.33
N THR A 364 -13.49 -29.65 -1.98
CA THR A 364 -12.48 -29.89 -3.00
C THR A 364 -12.72 -29.05 -4.25
N VAL A 365 -13.96 -29.03 -4.76
CA VAL A 365 -14.37 -28.19 -5.89
C VAL A 365 -14.12 -26.72 -5.57
N PHE A 366 -14.55 -26.24 -4.40
CA PHE A 366 -14.29 -24.86 -3.95
C PHE A 366 -12.80 -24.53 -3.97
N THR A 367 -11.96 -25.39 -3.40
CA THR A 367 -10.50 -25.16 -3.35
C THR A 367 -9.90 -25.04 -4.75
N LEU A 368 -10.30 -25.92 -5.68
CA LEU A 368 -9.79 -25.89 -7.05
C LEU A 368 -10.30 -24.67 -7.82
N LEU A 369 -11.60 -24.38 -7.75
CA LEU A 369 -12.19 -23.22 -8.41
C LEU A 369 -11.56 -21.92 -7.90
N TYR A 370 -11.38 -21.79 -6.59
CA TYR A 370 -10.73 -20.62 -5.99
C TYR A 370 -9.30 -20.42 -6.50
N LEU A 371 -8.48 -21.48 -6.52
CA LEU A 371 -7.10 -21.37 -7.00
C LEU A 371 -7.04 -21.06 -8.49
N LEU A 372 -7.92 -21.65 -9.31
CA LEU A 372 -8.02 -21.35 -10.73
C LEU A 372 -8.46 -19.91 -10.98
N GLU A 373 -9.45 -19.43 -10.23
CA GLU A 373 -9.90 -18.04 -10.27
C GLU A 373 -8.75 -17.09 -9.94
N GLN A 374 -8.00 -17.32 -8.86
CA GLN A 374 -6.90 -16.45 -8.44
C GLN A 374 -5.68 -16.50 -9.37
N LEU A 375 -5.51 -17.59 -10.14
CA LEU A 375 -4.54 -17.63 -11.24
C LEU A 375 -5.04 -16.90 -12.49
N PHE A 376 -6.35 -16.91 -12.73
CA PHE A 376 -6.96 -16.30 -13.91
C PHE A 376 -7.13 -14.77 -13.78
N LEU A 377 -7.64 -14.30 -12.64
CA LEU A 377 -8.02 -12.90 -12.45
C LEU A 377 -6.88 -11.92 -12.77
N PRO A 378 -5.62 -12.11 -12.36
CA PRO A 378 -4.51 -11.20 -12.69
C PRO A 378 -4.18 -11.05 -14.19
N TYR A 379 -4.85 -11.83 -15.05
CA TYR A 379 -4.73 -11.76 -16.52
C TYR A 379 -6.08 -11.51 -17.21
N SER A 380 -7.16 -11.33 -16.46
CA SER A 380 -8.53 -11.15 -16.99
C SER A 380 -8.78 -9.81 -17.70
N HIS A 381 -7.76 -8.96 -17.82
CA HIS A 381 -7.83 -7.59 -18.35
C HIS A 381 -8.26 -7.50 -19.82
N PHE A 382 -8.23 -8.61 -20.56
CA PHE A 382 -8.78 -8.69 -21.90
C PHE A 382 -10.32 -8.58 -21.91
N LEU A 383 -10.98 -8.90 -20.79
CA LEU A 383 -12.42 -8.71 -20.58
C LEU A 383 -12.72 -7.27 -20.17
N THR A 384 -11.94 -6.72 -19.24
CA THR A 384 -12.21 -5.42 -18.62
C THR A 384 -11.39 -4.30 -19.25
N GLN A 385 -11.47 -4.18 -20.57
CA GLN A 385 -10.61 -3.31 -21.38
C GLN A 385 -10.72 -1.82 -21.05
N GLY A 386 -11.82 -1.37 -20.43
CA GLY A 386 -12.01 0.04 -20.08
C GLY A 386 -11.17 0.51 -18.90
N TYR A 387 -10.66 -0.42 -18.09
CA TYR A 387 -9.72 -0.11 -17.00
C TYR A 387 -8.26 -0.19 -17.43
N ASN A 388 -7.99 -0.70 -18.64
CA ASN A 388 -6.63 -0.71 -19.17
C ASN A 388 -6.27 0.73 -19.56
N ASN A 389 -5.14 1.20 -19.05
CA ASN A 389 -4.53 2.47 -19.45
C ASN A 389 -3.20 2.12 -20.13
N TRP A 390 -2.10 2.84 -19.84
CA TRP A 390 -0.76 2.40 -20.25
C TRP A 390 -0.36 1.06 -19.62
N THR A 391 -0.90 0.76 -18.44
CA THR A 391 -0.77 -0.55 -17.79
C THR A 391 -2.08 -1.32 -17.89
N ASN A 392 -1.97 -2.64 -18.07
CA ASN A 392 -3.14 -3.52 -18.18
C ASN A 392 -3.75 -3.82 -16.81
N GLY A 393 -5.08 -3.73 -16.74
CA GLY A 393 -5.88 -4.14 -15.59
C GLY A 393 -6.30 -3.04 -14.64
N LEU A 394 -7.30 -3.37 -13.83
CA LEU A 394 -7.72 -2.53 -12.72
C LEU A 394 -6.61 -2.56 -11.66
N TYR A 395 -6.31 -1.38 -11.11
CA TYR A 395 -5.32 -1.24 -10.07
C TYR A 395 -5.66 -2.14 -8.86
N GLY A 396 -4.67 -2.88 -8.37
CA GLY A 396 -4.74 -3.56 -7.07
C GLY A 396 -5.31 -4.98 -7.00
N TYR A 397 -5.59 -5.68 -8.11
CA TYR A 397 -5.81 -7.15 -8.07
C TYR A 397 -4.86 -7.97 -8.95
N SER A 398 -4.00 -7.30 -9.73
CA SER A 398 -3.12 -7.92 -10.73
C SER A 398 -1.77 -8.39 -10.17
N TRP A 399 -1.49 -8.14 -8.89
CA TRP A 399 -0.23 -8.45 -8.20
C TRP A 399 1.02 -7.79 -8.82
N ASP A 400 0.84 -6.69 -9.56
CA ASP A 400 1.85 -5.90 -10.26
C ASP A 400 2.57 -4.87 -9.36
N MET A 401 2.94 -5.31 -8.15
CA MET A 401 3.45 -4.43 -7.10
C MET A 401 4.83 -3.85 -7.45
N MET A 402 4.92 -2.51 -7.40
CA MET A 402 6.13 -1.70 -7.58
C MET A 402 6.78 -1.76 -8.97
N VAL A 403 6.08 -2.23 -10.01
CA VAL A 403 6.63 -2.32 -11.37
C VAL A 403 6.66 -0.96 -12.11
N HIS A 404 5.79 -0.02 -11.73
CA HIS A 404 5.65 1.24 -12.45
C HIS A 404 5.71 2.42 -11.48
N SER A 405 6.62 3.35 -11.75
CA SER A 405 6.67 4.69 -11.16
C SER A 405 6.06 5.69 -12.13
N ARG A 406 5.27 6.64 -11.63
CA ARG A 406 4.64 7.69 -12.44
C ARG A 406 4.97 9.06 -11.85
N SER A 407 5.23 10.03 -12.72
CA SER A 407 5.42 11.43 -12.33
C SER A 407 4.61 12.35 -13.24
N HIS A 408 3.94 13.34 -12.65
CA HIS A 408 3.09 14.29 -13.36
C HIS A 408 3.77 15.65 -13.40
N GLN A 409 4.06 16.17 -14.59
CA GLN A 409 4.59 17.53 -14.74
C GLN A 409 3.48 18.58 -14.75
N HIS A 410 2.39 18.30 -15.47
CA HIS A 410 1.34 19.28 -15.74
C HIS A 410 -0.04 18.62 -15.69
N VAL A 411 -0.96 19.24 -14.96
CA VAL A 411 -2.36 18.81 -14.84
C VAL A 411 -3.24 20.04 -14.94
N LYS A 412 -3.91 20.19 -16.08
CA LYS A 412 -4.79 21.33 -16.35
C LYS A 412 -6.20 20.83 -16.64
N ILE A 413 -7.15 21.46 -15.97
CA ILE A 413 -8.58 21.24 -16.17
C ILE A 413 -9.18 22.52 -16.71
N THR A 414 -9.77 22.43 -17.88
CA THR A 414 -10.46 23.55 -18.54
C THR A 414 -11.92 23.21 -18.69
N TYR A 415 -12.79 24.18 -18.39
CA TYR A 415 -14.21 24.07 -18.70
C TYR A 415 -14.62 25.07 -19.76
N ARG A 416 -15.64 24.71 -20.54
CA ARG A 416 -16.35 25.60 -21.45
C ARG A 416 -17.84 25.53 -21.13
N ASP A 417 -18.49 26.65 -20.84
CA ASP A 417 -19.94 26.66 -20.72
C ASP A 417 -20.57 26.59 -22.12
N GLY A 418 -21.36 25.55 -22.39
CA GLY A 418 -22.08 25.37 -23.64
C GLY A 418 -23.07 26.51 -23.95
N ARG A 419 -23.55 27.21 -22.92
CA ARG A 419 -24.52 28.31 -23.08
C ARG A 419 -23.86 29.65 -23.35
N THR A 420 -22.84 30.03 -22.56
CA THR A 420 -22.19 31.34 -22.68
C THR A 420 -20.96 31.32 -23.59
N GLY A 421 -20.38 30.14 -23.82
CA GLY A 421 -19.10 29.98 -24.50
C GLY A 421 -17.89 30.35 -23.65
N GLU A 422 -18.09 30.74 -22.39
CA GLU A 422 -17.03 31.15 -21.48
C GLU A 422 -16.06 30.00 -21.21
N LEU A 423 -14.77 30.30 -21.26
CA LEU A 423 -13.68 29.38 -20.96
C LEU A 423 -13.09 29.72 -19.60
N GLY A 424 -12.88 28.71 -18.77
CA GLY A 424 -12.23 28.89 -17.48
C GLY A 424 -11.41 27.69 -17.04
N TYR A 425 -10.69 27.87 -15.94
CA TYR A 425 -9.77 26.87 -15.40
C TYR A 425 -10.21 26.43 -14.01
N LEU A 426 -10.02 25.15 -13.72
CA LEU A 426 -10.28 24.58 -12.40
C LEU A 426 -8.96 24.10 -11.79
N ASN A 427 -8.78 24.42 -10.51
CA ASN A 427 -7.69 23.83 -9.75
C ASN A 427 -7.97 22.33 -9.52
N PRO A 428 -7.10 21.42 -9.98
CA PRO A 428 -7.35 19.97 -9.94
C PRO A 428 -7.62 19.39 -8.54
N GLY A 429 -7.11 20.01 -7.47
CA GLY A 429 -7.19 19.50 -6.10
C GLY A 429 -8.35 20.02 -5.25
N VAL A 430 -9.23 20.87 -5.79
CA VAL A 430 -10.27 21.53 -4.98
C VAL A 430 -11.41 20.59 -4.61
N PHE A 431 -11.86 19.76 -5.55
CA PHE A 431 -13.06 18.94 -5.37
C PHE A 431 -12.74 17.49 -4.98
N THR A 432 -11.48 17.12 -4.81
CA THR A 432 -11.10 15.79 -4.35
C THR A 432 -9.74 15.79 -3.65
N GLN A 433 -9.58 14.92 -2.65
CA GLN A 433 -8.32 14.74 -1.93
C GLN A 433 -7.38 13.75 -2.62
N SER A 434 -7.89 12.96 -3.58
CA SER A 434 -7.07 11.98 -4.29
C SER A 434 -6.41 12.57 -5.53
N ARG A 435 -5.19 12.12 -5.82
CA ARG A 435 -4.45 12.46 -7.05
C ARG A 435 -4.57 11.38 -8.13
N ARG A 436 -5.02 10.18 -7.76
CA ARG A 436 -4.97 8.97 -8.61
C ARG A 436 -5.90 9.01 -9.83
N TRP A 437 -6.91 9.87 -9.80
CA TRP A 437 -7.86 10.00 -10.92
C TRP A 437 -7.21 10.45 -12.22
N LYS A 438 -6.02 11.06 -12.15
CA LYS A 438 -5.24 11.55 -13.29
C LYS A 438 -4.71 10.44 -14.20
N ASP A 439 -4.53 9.24 -13.65
CA ASP A 439 -3.88 8.12 -14.35
C ASP A 439 -4.86 7.07 -14.90
N HIS A 440 -6.15 7.23 -14.60
CA HIS A 440 -7.15 6.19 -14.82
C HIS A 440 -8.38 6.76 -15.51
N ALA A 441 -8.67 6.28 -16.71
CA ALA A 441 -9.79 6.72 -17.52
C ALA A 441 -11.15 6.66 -16.79
N ASP A 442 -11.40 5.59 -16.03
CA ASP A 442 -12.66 5.41 -15.31
C ASP A 442 -12.84 6.46 -14.21
N MET A 443 -11.76 6.76 -13.47
CA MET A 443 -11.77 7.79 -12.44
C MET A 443 -11.84 9.19 -13.05
N LEU A 444 -11.12 9.46 -14.14
CA LEU A 444 -11.21 10.73 -14.88
C LEU A 444 -12.66 10.99 -15.32
N LYS A 445 -13.33 9.97 -15.86
CA LYS A 445 -14.75 10.05 -16.26
C LYS A 445 -15.67 10.32 -15.07
N GLN A 446 -15.44 9.65 -13.94
CA GLN A 446 -16.19 9.92 -12.71
C GLN A 446 -15.94 11.34 -12.19
N TYR A 447 -14.71 11.84 -12.29
CA TYR A 447 -14.40 13.20 -11.88
C TYR A 447 -15.09 14.23 -12.75
N ALA A 448 -15.00 14.10 -14.08
CA ALA A 448 -15.70 14.97 -15.03
C ALA A 448 -17.22 14.99 -14.80
N THR A 449 -17.82 13.80 -14.58
CA THR A 449 -19.27 13.67 -14.30
C THR A 449 -19.65 14.28 -12.95
N CYS A 450 -18.77 14.22 -11.96
CA CYS A 450 -18.99 14.89 -10.69
C CYS A 450 -18.91 16.42 -10.85
N LEU A 451 -17.86 16.93 -11.49
CA LEU A 451 -17.69 18.35 -11.77
C LEU A 451 -18.86 18.91 -12.56
N SER A 452 -19.37 18.19 -13.58
CA SER A 452 -20.52 18.64 -14.36
C SER A 452 -21.80 18.80 -13.53
N ARG A 453 -21.92 18.11 -12.39
CA ARG A 453 -23.02 18.26 -11.43
C ARG A 453 -22.79 19.38 -10.41
N LEU A 454 -21.53 19.71 -10.12
CA LEU A 454 -21.16 20.74 -9.13
C LEU A 454 -21.08 22.13 -9.73
N LEU A 455 -20.54 22.26 -10.95
CA LEU A 455 -20.32 23.53 -11.65
C LEU A 455 -21.58 24.40 -11.85
N PRO A 456 -22.81 23.84 -11.99
CA PRO A 456 -24.03 24.64 -11.99
C PRO A 456 -24.24 25.47 -10.71
N LYS A 457 -23.67 25.07 -9.57
CA LYS A 457 -23.69 25.85 -8.33
C LYS A 457 -22.79 27.10 -8.39
N TYR A 458 -21.91 27.17 -9.38
CA TYR A 458 -20.93 28.23 -9.62
C TYR A 458 -21.21 28.99 -10.93
N ASN A 459 -22.48 29.06 -11.34
CA ASN A 459 -22.94 29.76 -12.55
C ASN A 459 -22.48 29.19 -13.91
N VAL A 460 -21.99 27.95 -13.94
CA VAL A 460 -21.63 27.27 -15.21
C VAL A 460 -22.72 26.25 -15.54
N THR A 461 -23.56 26.57 -16.53
CA THR A 461 -24.82 25.83 -16.75
C THR A 461 -24.66 24.55 -17.55
N GLU A 462 -23.91 24.58 -18.66
CA GLU A 462 -23.67 23.41 -19.51
C GLU A 462 -22.17 23.12 -19.60
N PRO A 463 -21.54 22.63 -18.52
CA PRO A 463 -20.09 22.45 -18.49
C PRO A 463 -19.61 21.32 -19.42
N GLN A 464 -18.82 21.68 -20.41
CA GLN A 464 -17.93 20.79 -21.16
C GLN A 464 -16.56 20.82 -20.48
N ILE A 465 -15.96 19.66 -20.18
CA ILE A 465 -14.74 19.60 -19.36
C ILE A 465 -13.64 18.84 -20.10
N TYR A 466 -12.48 19.50 -20.20
CA TYR A 466 -11.29 19.05 -20.90
C TYR A 466 -10.14 18.89 -19.91
N PHE A 467 -9.32 17.86 -20.14
CA PHE A 467 -8.20 17.52 -19.27
C PHE A 467 -6.91 17.44 -20.08
N ASP A 468 -5.92 18.22 -19.70
CA ASP A 468 -4.57 18.12 -20.24
C ASP A 468 -3.63 17.62 -19.13
N ILE A 469 -3.25 16.34 -19.22
CA ILE A 469 -2.51 15.62 -18.18
C ILE A 469 -1.25 15.02 -18.80
N TRP A 470 -0.11 15.49 -18.30
CA TRP A 470 1.22 15.05 -18.71
C TRP A 470 1.81 14.11 -17.68
N VAL A 471 2.20 12.92 -18.13
CA VAL A 471 2.70 11.85 -17.29
C VAL A 471 3.97 11.26 -17.90
N SER A 472 4.97 11.01 -17.07
CA SER A 472 6.07 10.09 -17.36
C SER A 472 5.87 8.80 -16.58
N ILE A 473 6.21 7.68 -17.21
CA ILE A 473 6.20 6.34 -16.60
C ILE A 473 7.59 5.72 -16.74
N ASN A 474 8.19 5.34 -15.61
CA ASN A 474 9.55 4.78 -15.53
C ASN A 474 10.56 5.62 -16.35
N ASP A 475 10.62 6.92 -16.04
CA ASP A 475 11.57 7.91 -16.56
C ASP A 475 11.64 8.03 -18.10
N ARG A 476 10.53 7.73 -18.77
CA ARG A 476 10.32 8.09 -20.19
C ARG A 476 10.04 9.59 -20.34
N PHE A 477 9.94 10.07 -21.57
CA PHE A 477 9.41 11.40 -21.86
C PHE A 477 8.06 11.66 -21.18
N GLN A 478 7.86 12.90 -20.71
CA GLN A 478 6.55 13.40 -20.34
C GLN A 478 5.67 13.45 -21.59
N GLN A 479 4.52 12.80 -21.56
CA GLN A 479 3.58 12.79 -22.67
C GLN A 479 2.14 12.84 -22.16
N ARG A 480 1.20 13.19 -23.04
CA ARG A 480 -0.22 13.22 -22.70
C ARG A 480 -0.78 11.82 -22.54
N ILE A 481 -1.50 11.57 -21.45
CA ILE A 481 -2.21 10.31 -21.24
C ILE A 481 -3.61 10.30 -21.87
N PHE A 482 -4.28 11.46 -21.95
CA PHE A 482 -5.61 11.60 -22.55
C PHE A 482 -5.62 12.66 -23.64
N ASP A 483 -6.53 12.56 -24.62
CA ASP A 483 -6.71 13.60 -25.64
C ASP A 483 -7.34 14.87 -25.03
N PRO A 484 -6.63 16.01 -25.01
CA PRO A 484 -7.11 17.23 -24.35
C PRO A 484 -8.25 17.92 -25.12
N ARG A 485 -8.57 17.47 -26.33
CA ARG A 485 -9.63 18.05 -27.18
C ARG A 485 -10.99 17.42 -26.94
N VAL A 486 -11.06 16.34 -26.16
CA VAL A 486 -12.28 15.57 -25.93
C VAL A 486 -12.99 16.08 -24.68
N ASP A 487 -14.28 16.41 -24.82
CA ASP A 487 -15.13 16.65 -23.66
C ASP A 487 -15.40 15.34 -22.91
N ILE A 488 -14.74 15.17 -21.77
CA ILE A 488 -14.81 13.94 -20.98
C ILE A 488 -16.20 13.74 -20.37
N VAL A 489 -17.01 14.79 -20.20
CA VAL A 489 -18.39 14.67 -19.70
C VAL A 489 -19.26 13.89 -20.69
N GLN A 490 -19.10 14.12 -21.99
CA GLN A 490 -19.86 13.43 -23.04
C GLN A 490 -19.15 12.18 -23.58
N ALA A 491 -17.83 12.07 -23.39
CA ALA A 491 -17.05 10.95 -23.90
C ALA A 491 -17.57 9.58 -23.41
N ALA A 492 -17.71 8.62 -24.31
CA ALA A 492 -18.13 7.27 -23.96
C ALA A 492 -17.03 6.55 -23.17
N TRP A 493 -17.43 5.87 -22.10
CA TRP A 493 -16.57 4.95 -21.34
C TRP A 493 -17.37 3.70 -20.95
N SER A 494 -16.73 2.54 -20.96
CA SER A 494 -17.36 1.27 -20.58
C SER A 494 -16.30 0.33 -20.00
N PRO A 495 -16.61 -0.46 -18.95
CA PRO A 495 -15.68 -1.43 -18.40
C PRO A 495 -15.13 -2.43 -19.42
N PHE A 496 -15.88 -2.74 -20.47
CA PHE A 496 -15.59 -3.83 -21.41
C PHE A 496 -15.01 -3.38 -22.76
N ARG A 497 -14.87 -2.07 -22.98
CA ARG A 497 -14.36 -1.52 -24.25
C ARG A 497 -13.17 -0.62 -23.97
N ARG A 498 -12.17 -0.64 -24.87
CA ARG A 498 -11.02 0.27 -24.79
C ARG A 498 -11.50 1.72 -24.82
N THR A 499 -10.86 2.55 -24.01
CA THR A 499 -11.13 3.99 -23.92
C THR A 499 -10.63 4.68 -25.19
N PRO A 500 -11.51 5.31 -26.01
CA PRO A 500 -11.12 5.85 -27.31
C PRO A 500 -10.33 7.16 -27.23
N TRP A 501 -10.37 7.84 -26.08
CA TRP A 501 -9.70 9.11 -25.80
C TRP A 501 -8.43 8.95 -24.94
N LEU A 502 -7.98 7.72 -24.71
CA LEU A 502 -6.69 7.41 -24.11
C LEU A 502 -5.60 7.47 -25.20
N GLN A 503 -4.54 8.22 -24.94
CA GLN A 503 -3.39 8.29 -25.85
C GLN A 503 -2.47 7.07 -25.68
N PRO A 504 -1.89 6.55 -26.78
CA PRO A 504 -0.98 5.43 -26.70
C PRO A 504 0.32 5.84 -26.01
N LEU A 505 0.90 4.93 -25.21
CA LEU A 505 2.24 5.13 -24.69
C LEU A 505 3.25 5.07 -25.85
N LEU A 506 4.06 6.11 -26.02
CA LEU A 506 5.09 6.21 -27.06
C LEU A 506 6.28 5.28 -26.79
N MET A 507 6.06 3.97 -26.94
CA MET A 507 7.05 2.92 -26.66
C MET A 507 8.30 3.01 -27.54
N ASP A 508 8.15 3.48 -28.78
CA ASP A 508 9.25 3.65 -29.74
C ASP A 508 10.33 4.63 -29.25
N LEU A 509 9.98 5.51 -28.32
CA LEU A 509 10.90 6.46 -27.69
C LEU A 509 11.59 5.90 -26.44
N SER A 510 11.27 4.68 -26.00
CA SER A 510 11.90 4.07 -24.80
C SER A 510 13.43 4.01 -24.86
N PRO A 511 14.09 3.75 -26.02
CA PRO A 511 15.55 3.77 -26.11
C PRO A 511 16.21 5.11 -25.77
N TRP A 512 15.45 6.22 -25.75
CA TRP A 512 16.00 7.53 -25.37
C TRP A 512 16.37 7.62 -23.89
N ARG A 513 15.85 6.76 -23.02
CA ARG A 513 16.04 6.86 -21.55
C ARG A 513 17.49 7.04 -21.12
N THR A 514 18.40 6.23 -21.64
CA THR A 514 19.84 6.34 -21.36
C THR A 514 20.37 7.72 -21.78
N LYS A 515 19.98 8.21 -22.96
CA LYS A 515 20.34 9.56 -23.41
C LYS A 515 19.72 10.66 -22.55
N LEU A 516 18.49 10.48 -22.06
CA LEU A 516 17.85 11.44 -21.14
C LEU A 516 18.60 11.51 -19.80
N GLN A 517 18.99 10.35 -19.26
CA GLN A 517 19.81 10.25 -18.05
C GLN A 517 21.19 10.87 -18.25
N GLU A 518 21.87 10.60 -19.37
CA GLU A 518 23.15 11.21 -19.74
C GLU A 518 23.05 12.74 -19.77
N ILE A 519 22.02 13.28 -20.44
CA ILE A 519 21.77 14.73 -20.47
C ILE A 519 21.56 15.25 -19.04
N LYS A 520 20.68 14.62 -18.25
CA LYS A 520 20.41 15.04 -16.86
C LYS A 520 21.67 15.00 -15.99
N SER A 521 22.53 14.01 -16.17
CA SER A 521 23.80 13.88 -15.43
C SER A 521 24.88 14.87 -15.85
N SER A 522 24.77 15.44 -17.06
CA SER A 522 25.71 16.44 -17.59
C SER A 522 25.41 17.87 -17.14
N LEU A 523 24.23 18.10 -16.57
CA LEU A 523 23.79 19.42 -16.11
C LEU A 523 24.28 19.68 -14.67
N ASP A 524 24.53 20.96 -14.37
CA ASP A 524 24.86 21.41 -13.02
C ASP A 524 23.65 21.21 -12.08
N ASN A 525 23.91 21.06 -10.78
CA ASN A 525 22.88 20.78 -9.76
C ASN A 525 21.71 21.79 -9.72
N HIS A 526 21.91 23.01 -10.20
CA HIS A 526 20.91 24.08 -10.20
C HIS A 526 20.12 24.17 -11.51
N THR A 527 20.51 23.40 -12.53
CA THR A 527 19.86 23.38 -13.83
C THR A 527 18.93 22.18 -13.91
N GLU A 528 17.64 22.45 -14.06
CA GLU A 528 16.65 21.41 -14.24
C GLU A 528 16.33 21.21 -15.72
N VAL A 529 15.95 19.97 -16.06
CA VAL A 529 15.54 19.60 -17.40
C VAL A 529 14.23 18.82 -17.37
N VAL A 530 13.32 19.19 -18.26
CA VAL A 530 12.05 18.49 -18.47
C VAL A 530 11.99 18.01 -19.91
N PHE A 531 11.91 16.70 -20.11
CA PHE A 531 11.83 16.07 -21.41
C PHE A 531 10.37 15.81 -21.79
N ILE A 532 9.95 16.32 -22.95
CA ILE A 532 8.57 16.27 -23.43
C ILE A 532 8.51 15.55 -24.78
N ALA A 533 7.50 14.70 -24.96
CA ALA A 533 7.09 14.15 -26.24
C ALA A 533 5.59 14.43 -26.45
N ASP A 534 5.25 15.15 -27.52
CA ASP A 534 3.87 15.54 -27.82
C ASP A 534 3.40 15.00 -29.18
N PHE A 535 2.09 14.81 -29.30
CA PHE A 535 1.46 14.21 -30.47
C PHE A 535 1.21 15.24 -31.59
N PRO A 536 1.25 14.80 -32.87
CA PRO A 536 0.96 15.65 -34.03
C PRO A 536 -0.34 16.45 -33.91
N GLY A 537 -0.28 17.74 -34.23
CA GLY A 537 -1.44 18.63 -34.24
C GLY A 537 -1.93 19.05 -32.85
N LEU A 538 -1.22 18.70 -31.78
CA LEU A 538 -1.42 19.25 -30.45
C LEU A 538 -0.41 20.36 -30.16
N HIS A 539 -0.68 21.13 -29.10
CA HIS A 539 0.24 22.14 -28.61
C HIS A 539 0.29 22.16 -27.09
N LEU A 540 1.46 22.45 -26.54
CA LEU A 540 1.63 22.74 -25.12
C LEU A 540 1.62 24.24 -24.90
N GLU A 541 0.64 24.74 -24.15
CA GLU A 541 0.66 26.10 -23.61
C GLU A 541 1.31 26.07 -22.24
N ASN A 542 2.40 26.82 -22.07
CA ASN A 542 3.13 26.89 -20.81
C ASN A 542 3.45 28.35 -20.45
N PHE A 543 3.61 28.62 -19.16
CA PHE A 543 4.03 29.90 -18.63
C PHE A 543 5.42 29.74 -18.02
N VAL A 544 6.36 30.60 -18.41
CA VAL A 544 7.69 30.63 -17.80
C VAL A 544 7.66 31.61 -16.64
N SER A 545 7.82 31.14 -15.39
CA SER A 545 7.88 32.06 -14.24
C SER A 545 9.09 32.97 -14.35
N GLU A 546 8.99 34.19 -13.81
CA GLU A 546 10.12 35.12 -13.66
C GLU A 546 11.23 34.54 -12.76
N ASP A 547 10.87 33.60 -11.88
CA ASP A 547 11.80 32.86 -11.02
C ASP A 547 12.71 31.90 -11.80
N LEU A 548 12.33 31.54 -13.03
CA LEU A 548 13.07 30.60 -13.87
C LEU A 548 14.00 31.37 -14.82
N GLY A 549 15.28 31.39 -14.48
CA GLY A 549 16.31 32.04 -15.28
C GLY A 549 16.84 31.16 -16.41
N ASN A 550 17.27 31.81 -17.50
CA ASN A 550 17.90 31.17 -18.66
C ASN A 550 17.05 30.01 -19.24
N THR A 551 15.73 30.17 -19.20
CA THR A 551 14.79 29.16 -19.69
C THR A 551 14.88 29.05 -21.20
N SER A 552 15.19 27.85 -21.67
CA SER A 552 15.36 27.56 -23.09
C SER A 552 14.65 26.28 -23.47
N ILE A 553 14.21 26.24 -24.72
CA ILE A 553 13.67 25.05 -25.36
C ILE A 553 14.66 24.55 -26.41
N GLN A 554 14.93 23.26 -26.41
CA GLN A 554 15.76 22.60 -27.43
C GLN A 554 15.01 21.43 -28.03
N LEU A 555 14.99 21.36 -29.36
CA LEU A 555 14.33 20.27 -30.08
C LEU A 555 15.29 19.07 -30.18
N LEU A 556 14.80 17.90 -29.78
CA LEU A 556 15.56 16.64 -29.77
C LEU A 556 15.23 15.76 -30.97
N GLN A 557 13.98 15.77 -31.43
CA GLN A 557 13.50 15.00 -32.58
C GLN A 557 12.17 15.59 -33.10
N GLY A 558 11.95 15.57 -34.40
CA GLY A 558 10.70 16.06 -35.03
C GLY A 558 10.78 17.53 -35.43
N GLU A 559 9.65 18.22 -35.42
CA GLU A 559 9.55 19.64 -35.78
C GLU A 559 8.50 20.32 -34.89
N VAL A 560 8.83 21.50 -34.35
CA VAL A 560 7.92 22.29 -33.53
C VAL A 560 7.90 23.75 -33.94
N THR A 561 6.75 24.39 -33.84
CA THR A 561 6.62 25.85 -33.96
C THR A 561 6.33 26.42 -32.59
N VAL A 562 7.20 27.32 -32.12
CA VAL A 562 7.06 28.05 -30.86
C VAL A 562 6.43 29.40 -31.16
N GLU A 563 5.24 29.64 -30.61
CA GLU A 563 4.54 30.93 -30.62
C GLU A 563 4.81 31.65 -29.29
N LEU A 564 5.45 32.82 -29.36
CA LEU A 564 5.54 33.76 -28.25
C LEU A 564 4.28 34.62 -28.24
N VAL A 565 3.38 34.40 -27.29
CA VAL A 565 2.01 34.93 -27.32
C VAL A 565 2.00 36.45 -27.20
N ALA A 566 2.87 37.03 -26.37
CA ALA A 566 2.96 38.48 -26.18
C ALA A 566 3.56 39.19 -27.41
N GLU A 567 4.57 38.60 -28.03
CA GLU A 567 5.24 39.14 -29.23
C GLU A 567 4.48 38.88 -30.54
N GLN A 568 3.48 38.00 -30.51
CA GLN A 568 2.80 37.46 -31.71
C GLN A 568 3.78 36.91 -32.76
N LYS A 569 4.87 36.30 -32.28
CA LYS A 569 5.97 35.81 -33.12
C LYS A 569 6.02 34.29 -33.08
N ASN A 570 6.06 33.70 -34.26
CA ASN A 570 6.19 32.26 -34.44
C ASN A 570 7.59 31.94 -34.95
N GLN A 571 8.25 30.98 -34.32
CA GLN A 571 9.55 30.46 -34.75
C GLN A 571 9.48 28.94 -34.84
N THR A 572 9.79 28.40 -36.02
CA THR A 572 9.91 26.96 -36.20
C THR A 572 11.31 26.52 -35.83
N LEU A 573 11.40 25.45 -35.03
CA LEU A 573 12.65 24.81 -34.63
C LEU A 573 12.76 23.46 -35.34
N GLN A 574 13.96 23.18 -35.82
CA GLN A 574 14.40 21.88 -36.36
C GLN A 574 15.26 21.12 -35.34
N GLU A 575 15.50 19.84 -35.60
CA GLU A 575 16.26 18.97 -34.70
C GLU A 575 17.64 19.55 -34.34
N GLY A 576 17.93 19.62 -33.04
CA GLY A 576 19.17 20.19 -32.50
C GLY A 576 19.11 21.71 -32.29
N GLU A 577 18.14 22.42 -32.86
CA GLU A 577 17.99 23.86 -32.66
C GLU A 577 17.48 24.19 -31.25
N LYS A 578 17.93 25.34 -30.75
CA LYS A 578 17.63 25.86 -29.42
C LYS A 578 17.09 27.28 -29.51
N MET A 579 16.09 27.59 -28.70
CA MET A 579 15.47 28.90 -28.58
C MET A 579 15.41 29.31 -27.10
N GLN A 580 15.75 30.57 -26.83
CA GLN A 580 15.55 31.15 -25.50
C GLN A 580 14.10 31.64 -25.37
N LEU A 581 13.52 31.43 -24.19
CA LEU A 581 12.15 31.81 -23.89
C LEU A 581 12.13 33.01 -22.94
N PRO A 582 11.29 34.03 -23.19
CA PRO A 582 11.13 35.15 -22.28
C PRO A 582 10.51 34.68 -20.96
N ALA A 583 11.00 35.23 -19.86
CA ALA A 583 10.46 34.99 -18.53
C ALA A 583 9.21 35.87 -18.30
N GLY A 584 8.27 35.40 -17.50
CA GLY A 584 7.02 36.10 -17.20
C GLY A 584 5.97 36.04 -18.32
N GLU A 585 6.18 35.22 -19.35
CA GLU A 585 5.32 35.16 -20.53
C GLU A 585 4.78 33.75 -20.83
N TYR A 586 3.65 33.72 -21.55
CA TYR A 586 3.10 32.49 -22.12
C TYR A 586 3.69 32.23 -23.49
N HIS A 587 3.98 30.96 -23.75
CA HIS A 587 4.31 30.46 -25.08
C HIS A 587 3.52 29.20 -25.40
N LYS A 588 3.36 28.95 -26.70
CA LYS A 588 2.73 27.73 -27.21
C LYS A 588 3.71 26.98 -28.09
N VAL A 589 3.90 25.71 -27.81
CA VAL A 589 4.74 24.82 -28.63
C VAL A 589 3.82 23.91 -29.42
N TYR A 590 3.71 24.14 -30.73
CA TYR A 590 2.91 23.34 -31.64
C TYR A 590 3.74 22.20 -32.23
N THR A 591 3.23 20.98 -32.15
CA THR A 591 3.83 19.83 -32.84
C THR A 591 3.33 19.80 -34.28
N VAL A 592 4.18 20.23 -35.21
CA VAL A 592 3.83 20.37 -36.64
C VAL A 592 4.27 19.18 -37.49
N SER A 593 5.19 18.35 -36.99
CA SER A 593 5.61 17.13 -37.67
C SER A 593 4.49 16.07 -37.75
N SER A 594 4.64 15.15 -38.71
CA SER A 594 3.73 14.01 -38.89
C SER A 594 3.89 12.91 -37.83
N SER A 595 5.05 12.86 -37.18
CA SER A 595 5.35 12.01 -36.02
C SER A 595 5.40 12.85 -34.74
N PRO A 596 5.35 12.24 -33.54
CA PRO A 596 5.56 12.95 -32.30
C PRO A 596 6.86 13.76 -32.29
N SER A 597 6.82 14.97 -31.73
CA SER A 597 8.01 15.81 -31.53
C SER A 597 8.50 15.68 -30.10
N CYS A 598 9.82 15.53 -29.96
CA CYS A 598 10.50 15.42 -28.68
C CYS A 598 11.35 16.66 -28.46
N TYR A 599 11.17 17.35 -27.33
CA TYR A 599 11.93 18.54 -26.99
C TYR A 599 12.18 18.57 -25.49
N MET A 600 13.14 19.38 -25.06
CA MET A 600 13.43 19.59 -23.65
C MET A 600 13.38 21.05 -23.28
N TYR A 601 12.85 21.32 -22.08
CA TYR A 601 13.04 22.59 -21.40
C TYR A 601 14.26 22.49 -20.51
N ILE A 602 15.14 23.47 -20.59
CA ILE A 602 16.27 23.63 -19.68
C ILE A 602 16.08 24.98 -19.00
N TYR A 603 16.06 25.00 -17.68
CA TYR A 603 15.91 26.22 -16.90
C TYR A 603 16.73 26.15 -15.61
N VAL A 604 17.07 27.31 -15.07
CA VAL A 604 17.73 27.46 -13.77
C VAL A 604 16.73 28.05 -12.80
N ASN A 605 16.50 27.40 -11.66
CA ASN A 605 15.64 27.95 -10.62
C ASN A 605 16.40 29.05 -9.87
N THR A 606 16.29 30.29 -10.35
CA THR A 606 17.10 31.41 -9.81
C THR A 606 16.74 31.75 -8.38
N THR A 607 15.47 31.59 -8.02
CA THR A 607 14.98 31.82 -6.65
C THR A 607 15.57 30.80 -5.68
N GLU A 608 15.70 29.54 -6.09
CA GLU A 608 16.34 28.51 -5.28
C GLU A 608 17.84 28.75 -5.14
N VAL A 609 18.53 29.09 -6.23
CA VAL A 609 19.97 29.43 -6.19
C VAL A 609 20.23 30.63 -5.27
N ALA A 610 19.45 31.70 -5.40
CA ALA A 610 19.58 32.88 -4.54
C ALA A 610 19.32 32.52 -3.08
N LEU A 611 18.27 31.73 -2.80
CA LEU A 611 17.96 31.25 -1.47
C LEU A 611 19.10 30.41 -0.88
N GLU A 612 19.70 29.50 -1.65
CA GLU A 612 20.82 28.69 -1.19
C GLU A 612 22.06 29.53 -0.85
N GLN A 613 22.38 30.54 -1.68
CA GLN A 613 23.47 31.47 -1.42
C GLN A 613 23.23 32.29 -0.15
N ASP A 614 22.03 32.82 0.01
CA ASP A 614 21.61 33.58 1.19
C ASP A 614 21.69 32.72 2.47
N LEU A 615 21.22 31.47 2.41
CA LEU A 615 21.29 30.55 3.54
C LEU A 615 22.73 30.11 3.86
N ALA A 616 23.57 29.92 2.84
CA ALA A 616 24.99 29.61 3.03
C ALA A 616 25.74 30.78 3.68
N TYR A 617 25.43 32.02 3.27
CA TYR A 617 25.96 33.22 3.90
C TYR A 617 25.56 33.33 5.37
N LEU A 618 24.28 33.11 5.69
CA LEU A 618 23.79 33.12 7.07
C LEU A 618 24.46 32.02 7.93
N GLN A 619 24.71 30.85 7.35
CA GLN A 619 25.42 29.77 8.01
C GLN A 619 26.89 30.14 8.30
N GLU A 620 27.61 30.67 7.31
CA GLU A 620 29.01 31.11 7.47
C GLU A 620 29.12 32.25 8.50
N LEU A 621 28.20 33.22 8.45
CA LEU A 621 28.16 34.32 9.40
C LEU A 621 27.96 33.80 10.84
N LYS A 622 27.04 32.84 11.03
CA LYS A 622 26.82 32.21 12.33
C LYS A 622 28.08 31.51 12.84
N GLU A 623 28.76 30.74 11.99
CA GLU A 623 30.01 30.06 12.36
C GLU A 623 31.14 31.05 12.72
N LYS A 624 31.26 32.16 11.99
CA LYS A 624 32.23 33.22 12.31
C LYS A 624 31.96 33.89 13.65
N VAL A 625 30.68 34.07 13.99
CA VAL A 625 30.22 34.62 15.27
C VAL A 625 30.49 33.63 16.40
N GLU A 626 30.16 32.34 16.24
CA GLU A 626 30.43 31.29 17.23
C GLU A 626 31.93 31.09 17.48
N ASN A 627 32.76 31.19 16.44
CA ASN A 627 34.21 31.07 16.53
C ASN A 627 34.91 32.35 17.01
N GLY A 628 34.17 33.45 17.24
CA GLY A 628 34.71 34.73 17.74
C GLY A 628 35.57 35.50 16.72
N SER A 629 35.55 35.11 15.45
CA SER A 629 36.24 35.78 14.35
C SER A 629 35.51 37.03 13.85
N GLU A 630 34.20 37.11 14.08
CA GLU A 630 33.39 38.30 13.78
C GLU A 630 33.34 39.20 15.03
N THR A 631 33.94 40.39 14.95
CA THR A 631 34.09 41.33 16.09
C THR A 631 33.24 42.59 15.96
N GLY A 632 32.55 42.77 14.82
CA GLY A 632 31.66 43.91 14.56
C GLY A 632 30.26 43.73 15.15
N PRO A 633 29.54 44.82 15.47
CA PRO A 633 28.14 44.73 15.89
C PRO A 633 27.27 44.27 14.72
N LEU A 634 26.56 43.15 14.89
CA LEU A 634 25.59 42.65 13.91
C LEU A 634 24.41 43.64 13.77
N PRO A 635 23.91 43.86 12.54
CA PRO A 635 22.65 44.55 12.32
C PRO A 635 21.51 43.97 13.19
N PRO A 636 20.55 44.79 13.64
CA PRO A 636 19.52 44.35 14.56
C PRO A 636 18.62 43.24 14.01
N GLU A 637 18.48 43.14 12.69
CA GLU A 637 17.75 42.06 11.99
C GLU A 637 18.44 40.68 12.07
N LEU A 638 19.76 40.67 12.31
CA LEU A 638 20.60 39.47 12.40
C LEU A 638 20.93 39.08 13.85
N GLN A 639 20.58 39.92 14.84
CA GLN A 639 20.74 39.63 16.26
C GLN A 639 20.11 38.29 16.70
N PRO A 640 18.97 37.83 16.16
CA PRO A 640 18.42 36.52 16.50
C PRO A 640 19.32 35.32 16.18
N LEU A 641 20.36 35.48 15.35
CA LEU A 641 21.38 34.45 15.12
C LEU A 641 22.24 34.17 16.36
N LEU A 642 22.39 35.16 17.26
CA LEU A 642 23.12 35.03 18.53
C LEU A 642 22.27 34.38 19.63
N GLU A 643 20.99 34.76 19.72
CA GLU A 643 20.13 34.42 20.87
C GLU A 643 19.28 33.17 20.62
N GLY A 644 19.13 32.73 19.37
CA GLY A 644 18.28 31.59 18.99
C GLY A 644 16.78 31.82 19.18
N GLU A 645 16.38 32.95 19.76
CA GLU A 645 15.01 33.39 19.98
C GLU A 645 14.83 34.86 19.58
N VAL A 646 13.61 35.21 19.15
CA VAL A 646 13.22 36.60 18.89
C VAL A 646 12.73 37.18 20.22
N LYS A 647 13.62 37.74 21.05
CA LYS A 647 13.22 38.44 22.28
C LYS A 647 13.67 39.89 22.27
N GLY A 648 12.74 40.79 21.91
CA GLY A 648 12.84 42.22 22.23
C GLY A 648 13.57 43.11 21.23
N GLY A 649 13.98 42.59 20.06
CA GLY A 649 14.51 43.37 18.92
C GLY A 649 13.49 43.61 17.80
N PRO A 650 13.83 44.37 16.73
CA PRO A 650 13.00 44.47 15.54
C PRO A 650 12.77 43.08 14.90
N GLU A 651 11.62 42.89 14.25
CA GLU A 651 11.27 41.58 13.68
C GLU A 651 12.34 41.10 12.68
N PRO A 652 12.87 39.88 12.82
CA PRO A 652 13.81 39.34 11.85
C PRO A 652 13.18 39.24 10.47
N THR A 653 13.98 39.46 9.43
CA THR A 653 13.55 39.29 8.05
C THR A 653 12.99 37.87 7.82
N PRO A 654 12.04 37.69 6.88
CA PRO A 654 11.46 36.38 6.57
C PRO A 654 12.50 35.30 6.27
N LEU A 655 13.62 35.69 5.65
CA LEU A 655 14.76 34.81 5.38
C LEU A 655 15.43 34.31 6.67
N VAL A 656 15.75 35.21 7.62
CA VAL A 656 16.36 34.85 8.91
C VAL A 656 15.41 33.98 9.73
N GLN A 657 14.11 34.28 9.73
CA GLN A 657 13.11 33.42 10.37
C GLN A 657 13.06 32.02 9.74
N THR A 658 13.16 31.95 8.42
CA THR A 658 13.16 30.68 7.67
C THR A 658 14.43 29.88 7.97
N PHE A 659 15.59 30.55 8.00
CA PHE A 659 16.87 29.95 8.39
C PHE A 659 16.84 29.40 9.82
N LEU A 660 16.38 30.20 10.80
CA LEU A 660 16.26 29.75 12.19
C LEU A 660 15.28 28.58 12.34
N ARG A 661 14.12 28.63 11.66
CA ARG A 661 13.17 27.50 11.60
C ARG A 661 13.82 26.27 10.98
N ARG A 662 14.61 26.41 9.92
CA ARG A 662 15.35 25.31 9.27
C ARG A 662 16.37 24.71 10.22
N GLN A 663 17.15 25.54 10.92
CA GLN A 663 18.13 25.07 11.92
C GLN A 663 17.46 24.36 13.10
N GLN A 664 16.39 24.93 13.68
CA GLN A 664 15.65 24.28 14.76
C GLN A 664 15.08 22.92 14.30
N ARG A 665 14.59 22.83 13.07
CA ARG A 665 14.13 21.56 12.48
C ARG A 665 15.29 20.57 12.31
N LEU A 666 16.43 20.99 11.79
CA LEU A 666 17.61 20.13 11.61
C LEU A 666 18.13 19.61 12.96
N GLN A 667 18.26 20.49 13.96
CA GLN A 667 18.64 20.12 15.33
C GLN A 667 17.63 19.16 15.94
N GLU A 668 16.33 19.38 15.73
CA GLU A 668 15.29 18.45 16.20
C GLU A 668 15.39 17.11 15.45
N ILE A 669 15.59 17.08 14.14
CA ILE A 669 15.78 15.85 13.37
C ILE A 669 17.02 15.09 13.87
N GLU A 670 18.14 15.78 14.08
CA GLU A 670 19.36 15.19 14.59
C GLU A 670 19.19 14.67 16.01
N ARG A 671 18.56 15.45 16.90
CA ARG A 671 18.17 15.01 18.23
C ARG A 671 17.28 13.77 18.17
N ARG A 672 16.31 13.72 17.25
CA ARG A 672 15.44 12.55 17.05
C ARG A 672 16.19 11.35 16.51
N ARG A 673 17.18 11.56 15.64
CA ARG A 673 18.06 10.53 15.05
C ARG A 673 19.11 10.02 16.03
N ASN A 674 19.48 10.82 17.02
CA ASN A 674 20.39 10.45 18.10
C ASN A 674 19.65 10.01 19.37
N ALA A 675 18.32 10.17 19.40
CA ALA A 675 17.51 9.76 20.54
C ALA A 675 17.68 8.25 20.82
N PRO A 676 17.87 7.89 22.10
CA PRO A 676 18.02 6.50 22.50
C PRO A 676 16.75 5.69 22.20
N PHE A 677 16.90 4.37 22.07
CA PHE A 677 15.82 3.47 21.68
C PHE A 677 14.57 3.61 22.56
N HIS A 678 14.73 3.79 23.87
CA HIS A 678 13.60 3.92 24.80
C HIS A 678 12.76 5.17 24.53
N GLU A 679 13.36 6.31 24.20
CA GLU A 679 12.62 7.53 23.83
C GLU A 679 11.87 7.37 22.52
N ARG A 680 12.47 6.70 21.53
CA ARG A 680 11.77 6.37 20.27
C ARG A 680 10.58 5.45 20.52
N LEU A 681 10.77 4.44 21.37
CA LEU A 681 9.71 3.50 21.74
C LEU A 681 8.58 4.23 22.49
N VAL A 682 8.91 5.10 23.44
CA VAL A 682 7.90 5.91 24.16
C VAL A 682 7.13 6.79 23.19
N ARG A 683 7.80 7.53 22.30
CA ARG A 683 7.12 8.35 21.27
C ARG A 683 6.23 7.52 20.35
N PHE A 684 6.72 6.36 19.91
CA PHE A 684 5.92 5.41 19.11
C PHE A 684 4.66 4.97 19.88
N LEU A 685 4.80 4.54 21.13
CA LEU A 685 3.68 4.11 21.97
C LEU A 685 2.67 5.23 22.22
N LEU A 686 3.13 6.46 22.47
CA LEU A 686 2.27 7.62 22.67
C LEU A 686 1.48 7.97 21.39
N ARG A 687 2.11 7.90 20.21
CA ARG A 687 1.42 8.07 18.93
C ARG A 687 0.36 7.00 18.70
N LYS A 688 0.68 5.73 19.00
CA LYS A 688 -0.32 4.64 18.91
C LYS A 688 -1.45 4.85 19.91
N LEU A 689 -1.14 5.20 21.16
CA LEU A 689 -2.14 5.51 22.19
C LEU A 689 -3.07 6.63 21.74
N TYR A 690 -2.56 7.69 21.12
CA TYR A 690 -3.37 8.77 20.56
C TYR A 690 -4.35 8.25 19.49
N ILE A 691 -3.87 7.45 18.52
CA ILE A 691 -4.71 6.88 17.46
C ILE A 691 -5.86 6.05 18.05
N PHE A 692 -5.55 5.17 19.02
CA PHE A 692 -6.57 4.34 19.68
C PHE A 692 -7.53 5.18 20.54
N ARG A 693 -7.02 6.15 21.32
CA ARG A 693 -7.83 7.07 22.13
C ARG A 693 -8.79 7.86 21.26
N ARG A 694 -8.30 8.49 20.19
CA ARG A 694 -9.13 9.27 19.26
C ARG A 694 -10.18 8.39 18.60
N SER A 695 -9.79 7.21 18.11
CA SER A 695 -10.73 6.23 17.53
C SER A 695 -11.86 5.91 18.49
N PHE A 696 -11.53 5.60 19.75
CA PHE A 696 -12.51 5.29 20.78
C PHE A 696 -13.43 6.48 21.08
N LEU A 697 -12.87 7.67 21.33
CA LEU A 697 -13.66 8.87 21.65
C LEU A 697 -14.60 9.27 20.50
N MET A 698 -14.10 9.33 19.27
CA MET A 698 -14.91 9.67 18.09
C MET A 698 -16.00 8.63 17.84
N THR A 699 -15.71 7.35 18.06
CA THR A 699 -16.72 6.28 18.00
C THR A 699 -17.79 6.47 19.06
N CYS A 700 -17.41 6.74 20.32
CA CYS A 700 -18.36 6.99 21.40
C CYS A 700 -19.26 8.21 21.12
N ILE A 701 -18.69 9.31 20.63
CA ILE A 701 -19.44 10.50 20.22
C ILE A 701 -20.46 10.13 19.14
N SER A 702 -20.02 9.41 18.10
CA SER A 702 -20.86 9.02 16.97
C SER A 702 -21.98 8.06 17.38
N LEU A 703 -21.68 7.04 18.19
CA LEU A 703 -22.68 6.10 18.69
C LEU A 703 -23.70 6.78 19.59
N ARG A 704 -23.27 7.75 20.42
CA ARG A 704 -24.20 8.59 21.19
C ARG A 704 -25.09 9.40 20.25
N ASN A 705 -24.53 10.03 19.21
CA ASN A 705 -25.30 10.80 18.24
C ASN A 705 -26.37 9.96 17.55
N LEU A 706 -26.07 8.70 17.23
CA LEU A 706 -27.04 7.75 16.66
C LEU A 706 -28.15 7.37 17.65
N ALA A 707 -27.79 7.19 18.93
CA ALA A 707 -28.73 6.72 19.95
C ALA A 707 -29.63 7.83 20.52
N LEU A 708 -29.08 9.03 20.73
CA LEU A 708 -29.73 10.13 21.45
C LEU A 708 -30.00 11.36 20.57
N GLY A 709 -29.54 11.36 19.32
CA GLY A 709 -29.55 12.52 18.43
C GLY A 709 -28.27 13.36 18.51
N ARG A 710 -28.01 14.15 17.47
CA ARG A 710 -26.86 15.06 17.41
C ARG A 710 -27.07 16.26 18.35
N PRO A 711 -26.10 16.62 19.21
CA PRO A 711 -26.19 17.81 20.06
C PRO A 711 -26.01 19.10 19.23
N SER A 712 -25.98 20.26 19.89
CA SER A 712 -25.63 21.53 19.23
C SER A 712 -24.25 21.49 18.58
N LEU A 713 -24.06 22.26 17.51
CA LEU A 713 -22.79 22.30 16.77
C LEU A 713 -21.62 22.75 17.65
N GLU A 714 -21.85 23.69 18.57
CA GLU A 714 -20.81 24.14 19.53
C GLU A 714 -20.37 23.02 20.46
N GLN A 715 -21.31 22.26 21.02
CA GLN A 715 -21.00 21.14 21.88
C GLN A 715 -20.26 20.04 21.09
N LEU A 716 -20.73 19.73 19.88
CA LEU A 716 -20.07 18.74 19.03
C LEU A 716 -18.64 19.17 18.67
N ALA A 717 -18.42 20.46 18.37
CA ALA A 717 -17.10 21.00 18.08
C ALA A 717 -16.16 20.90 19.29
N GLN A 718 -16.64 21.16 20.50
CA GLN A 718 -15.87 20.99 21.73
C GLN A 718 -15.48 19.52 21.97
N GLU A 719 -16.42 18.60 21.79
CA GLU A 719 -16.19 17.15 21.93
C GLU A 719 -15.14 16.65 20.91
N VAL A 720 -15.25 17.06 19.65
CA VAL A 720 -14.28 16.74 18.60
C VAL A 720 -12.91 17.36 18.90
N THR A 721 -12.87 18.59 19.41
CA THR A 721 -11.64 19.25 19.85
C THR A 721 -10.96 18.46 20.97
N TYR A 722 -11.73 18.00 21.96
CA TYR A 722 -11.23 17.16 23.04
C TYR A 722 -10.68 15.80 22.54
N ALA A 723 -11.35 15.20 21.56
CA ALA A 723 -10.87 13.97 20.92
C ALA A 723 -9.56 14.20 20.14
N ASN A 724 -9.40 15.39 19.54
CA ASN A 724 -8.20 15.79 18.80
C ASN A 724 -7.00 16.14 19.69
N LEU A 725 -7.20 16.46 20.98
CA LEU A 725 -6.12 16.81 21.90
C LEU A 725 -5.02 15.73 21.92
N ARG A 726 -3.77 16.19 21.79
CA ARG A 726 -2.54 15.39 21.88
C ARG A 726 -1.83 15.71 23.20
N PRO A 727 -2.29 15.17 24.34
CA PRO A 727 -1.75 15.54 25.66
C PRO A 727 -0.31 15.05 25.89
N PHE A 728 0.28 14.36 24.92
CA PHE A 728 1.58 13.69 25.03
C PHE A 728 2.62 14.19 24.01
N GLU A 729 2.29 15.18 23.16
CA GLU A 729 3.26 15.88 22.30
C GLU A 729 3.68 17.19 23.02
N PRO A 730 4.98 17.54 23.05
CA PRO A 730 5.43 18.76 23.68
C PRO A 730 4.82 20.00 22.99
N VAL A 731 4.41 20.97 23.81
CA VAL A 731 3.83 22.23 23.36
C VAL A 731 4.83 22.97 22.48
N GLY A 732 4.53 23.13 21.19
CA GLY A 732 5.41 23.78 20.21
C GLY A 732 5.67 22.98 18.94
N GLU A 733 5.26 21.71 18.85
CA GLU A 733 5.33 20.97 17.59
C GLU A 733 4.31 21.55 16.59
N PRO A 734 4.74 22.08 15.43
CA PRO A 734 3.80 22.38 14.37
C PRO A 734 3.07 21.09 13.99
N SER A 735 1.75 21.19 13.86
CA SER A 735 0.94 20.10 13.33
C SER A 735 1.59 19.60 12.03
N PRO A 736 1.65 18.29 11.76
CA PRO A 736 1.74 17.84 10.37
C PRO A 736 0.38 18.19 9.74
N VAL A 737 0.18 19.48 9.45
CA VAL A 737 -0.78 19.92 8.44
C VAL A 737 -0.29 19.26 7.16
N ASN A 738 -1.21 18.64 6.42
CA ASN A 738 -1.01 18.02 5.12
C ASN A 738 -0.05 18.85 4.24
N THR A 739 1.25 18.54 4.29
CA THR A 739 2.26 19.07 3.37
C THR A 739 2.28 18.31 2.04
N ASP A 740 1.23 17.53 1.74
CA ASP A 740 0.99 16.98 0.40
C ASP A 740 0.14 17.95 -0.47
N SER A 741 0.08 19.25 -0.19
CA SER A 741 -0.71 20.18 -1.02
C SER A 741 -0.05 21.51 -1.40
N SER A 742 1.21 21.74 -1.05
CA SER A 742 1.99 22.86 -1.60
C SER A 742 3.47 22.48 -1.63
N ASN A 743 3.95 22.08 -2.81
CA ASN A 743 5.38 21.95 -3.06
C ASN A 743 6.00 23.35 -3.09
N SER A 744 6.69 23.70 -2.02
CA SER A 744 7.72 24.73 -1.99
C SER A 744 8.72 24.37 -0.88
N ASN A 745 9.41 23.25 -1.04
CA ASN A 745 10.64 22.95 -0.32
C ASN A 745 11.71 22.68 -1.38
N PRO A 746 12.90 23.30 -1.30
CA PRO A 746 14.07 22.82 -2.05
C PRO A 746 14.47 21.44 -1.50
N PRO A 747 14.90 20.48 -2.34
CA PRO A 747 15.34 19.17 -1.89
C PRO A 747 16.58 19.31 -1.00
N GLU A 748 16.59 18.64 0.16
CA GLU A 748 17.86 18.37 0.85
C GLU A 748 18.67 17.39 -0.01
N PRO A 749 20.00 17.56 -0.12
CA PRO A 749 20.84 16.80 -1.05
C PRO A 749 21.00 15.30 -0.71
N ASP A 750 20.31 14.79 0.31
CA ASP A 750 20.47 13.40 0.78
C ASP A 750 19.15 12.72 1.24
N SER A 751 17.99 13.30 0.93
CA SER A 751 16.71 12.60 1.17
C SER A 751 15.72 12.80 0.03
N ASP A 752 15.91 12.03 -1.03
CA ASP A 752 14.98 11.96 -2.16
C ASP A 752 13.62 11.39 -1.72
N PRO A 753 12.50 11.99 -2.15
CA PRO A 753 11.18 11.49 -1.84
C PRO A 753 10.86 10.33 -2.77
N VAL A 754 11.00 9.10 -2.28
CA VAL A 754 10.28 7.95 -2.86
C VAL A 754 8.80 8.12 -2.51
N HIS A 755 8.12 9.05 -3.18
CA HIS A 755 6.66 9.13 -3.19
C HIS A 755 6.14 8.01 -4.07
N SER A 756 6.11 6.80 -3.53
CA SER A 756 5.25 5.76 -4.08
C SER A 756 3.82 6.08 -3.66
N GLU A 757 3.03 6.71 -4.53
CA GLU A 757 1.58 6.85 -4.34
C GLU A 757 0.94 5.43 -4.31
N PHE A 758 0.74 4.86 -3.12
CA PHE A 758 0.03 3.60 -2.90
C PHE A 758 -0.77 3.55 -1.60
#